data_AF-A0A2U1N970-F1
#
_entry.id   AF-A0A2U1N970-F1
#
_cell.length_a   1.000
_cell.length_b   1.000
_cell.length_c   1.000
_cell.angle_alpha   90.00
_cell.angle_beta   90.00
_cell.angle_gamma   90.00
#
_symmetry.space_group_name_H-M   'P 1'
#
loop_
_entity.id
_entity.type
_entity.pdbx_description
1 polymer ?
#
loop_
_entity_poly.entity_id
_entity_poly.type
_entity_poly.pdbx_seq_one_letter_code
_entity_poly.pdbx_strand_id
1 'polypeptide(L)'
;MSRRKIRDEIVIKLEDRKKTMHSKNCLPRSDVDDCWINLRLVELEELLGTYCYGIPVSCLSWLERVYLKKFNKSLDCKSLGVNNIKVVVEKMRYKGMVLLFEEPESKKVHVMSARMVQVRRNVSLKPNVQKLLDMNSGVIEFTSFEDLYERQFKVKLNYFQYGLTNLNHLCKVLKDILMVEEAGAKVIKAKKRKYTNMSMLSSPQQNQNICDEIDFLIDQRLVELEELLGTYCYGIPISCLSWLLIVYLQKFNKSLDCKSLGVNNIKELVEKMHDKGMVVLFEEPESKKFHVMSARVLQVRQNVSLKPNVQTLLDMNSGVIEFTSFEDLYERQFKVKLNYIQYGLTNLDHLCKVLKDILMVEEADPTGAKVIKAKKRKYTNMSMLSSPQQNRNICDEIDFLIDQRLIELEELLGNYCYGIPWSCLSWLERVYPPKFNKSLDCKSLGVNNIKELVEKMRDKGMVLLFEEPESKKFHVMSARMVQVRRNVSLKPNVQELLDMNSGVIEFTSFEDLYERQFKVKLNYFQYGLTNLNHLCKVLKDILMVEEADPTGAKLMKGKKWNYTNMSMLSSLKKQNQIDVLIDQRLVELEELLGTYYDGFPMSCLSNLSSGYMQKFNKSLELKSLGVTGIKELVEKMLCKGMVVLVKGSEGEHVMSARMVEIRQNVFLKHNVQRLLRRHSGEIKFESFKDLYEEQFKVELKYLWYGLTDLDDLCKVLKDILVVEEANPSRVKVIKAVKNATIQGKGRMPCAPQLVRFKFINLILIVVAYHI
;
A
#
# COMPACT_ATOMS: atom_id res chain seq x y z
N MET A 1 34.74 -15.08 4.04
CA MET A 1 34.14 -13.89 3.38
C MET A 1 32.64 -14.10 3.17
N SER A 2 31.84 -13.03 3.17
CA SER A 2 30.40 -13.10 2.86
C SER A 2 30.16 -13.09 1.34
N ARG A 3 29.21 -13.92 0.86
CA ARG A 3 28.76 -13.94 -0.55
C ARG A 3 28.28 -12.56 -1.04
N ARG A 4 27.85 -11.67 -0.14
CA ARG A 4 27.46 -10.29 -0.46
C ARG A 4 28.66 -9.39 -0.78
N LYS A 5 29.75 -9.48 0.02
CA LYS A 5 30.98 -8.70 -0.23
C LYS A 5 31.58 -9.04 -1.60
N ILE A 6 31.54 -10.32 -1.97
CA ILE A 6 31.93 -10.79 -3.32
C ILE A 6 31.04 -10.18 -4.41
N ARG A 7 29.71 -10.15 -4.23
CA ARG A 7 28.78 -9.53 -5.18
C ARG A 7 29.08 -8.05 -5.39
N ASP A 8 29.23 -7.29 -4.32
CA ASP A 8 29.32 -5.84 -4.38
C ASP A 8 30.70 -5.41 -4.93
N GLU A 9 31.76 -6.15 -4.58
CA GLU A 9 33.11 -6.00 -5.17
C GLU A 9 33.14 -6.37 -6.66
N ILE A 10 32.37 -7.38 -7.09
CA ILE A 10 32.17 -7.71 -8.51
C ILE A 10 31.44 -6.59 -9.24
N VAL A 11 30.33 -6.05 -8.71
CA VAL A 11 29.56 -4.98 -9.39
C VAL A 11 30.42 -3.74 -9.63
N ILE A 12 31.16 -3.28 -8.62
CA ILE A 12 32.06 -2.11 -8.77
C ILE A 12 33.17 -2.42 -9.81
N LYS A 13 33.82 -3.59 -9.71
CA LYS A 13 34.83 -4.02 -10.69
C LYS A 13 34.26 -4.20 -12.10
N LEU A 14 32.97 -4.49 -12.27
CA LEU A 14 32.31 -4.60 -13.56
C LEU A 14 31.93 -3.23 -14.16
N GLU A 15 31.51 -2.26 -13.35
CA GLU A 15 31.17 -0.91 -13.84
C GLU A 15 32.43 -0.15 -14.27
N ASP A 16 33.54 -0.28 -13.54
CA ASP A 16 34.84 0.28 -13.97
C ASP A 16 35.50 -0.52 -15.10
N ARG A 17 35.32 -1.85 -15.16
CA ARG A 17 35.70 -2.64 -16.35
C ARG A 17 34.88 -2.27 -17.58
N LYS A 18 33.59 -1.92 -17.44
CA LYS A 18 32.75 -1.50 -18.56
C LYS A 18 33.20 -0.15 -19.14
N LYS A 19 33.72 0.76 -18.31
CA LYS A 19 34.38 2.00 -18.76
C LYS A 19 35.71 1.73 -19.48
N THR A 20 36.53 0.81 -18.97
CA THR A 20 37.86 0.51 -19.55
C THR A 20 37.82 -0.46 -20.75
N MET A 21 36.80 -1.30 -20.90
CA MET A 21 36.65 -2.23 -22.03
C MET A 21 36.38 -1.57 -23.39
N HIS A 22 36.21 -0.24 -23.46
CA HIS A 22 36.27 0.50 -24.72
C HIS A 22 37.72 0.70 -25.23
N SER A 23 38.77 0.26 -24.53
CA SER A 23 40.17 0.50 -24.95
C SER A 23 41.09 -0.72 -25.08
N LYS A 24 40.69 -1.94 -24.67
CA LYS A 24 41.50 -3.17 -24.92
C LYS A 24 40.73 -4.49 -24.82
N ASN A 25 41.08 -5.43 -25.71
CA ASN A 25 40.72 -6.84 -25.62
C ASN A 25 41.63 -7.56 -24.61
N CYS A 26 41.04 -8.32 -23.67
CA CYS A 26 41.51 -9.59 -23.09
C CYS A 26 40.91 -9.83 -21.69
N LEU A 27 39.89 -10.71 -21.60
CA LEU A 27 39.47 -11.56 -20.46
C LEU A 27 38.14 -12.26 -20.86
N PRO A 28 37.76 -13.43 -20.30
CA PRO A 28 36.59 -14.17 -20.73
C PRO A 28 35.26 -13.49 -20.32
N ARG A 29 34.23 -13.66 -21.16
CA ARG A 29 32.89 -13.06 -20.95
C ARG A 29 32.07 -13.68 -19.80
N SER A 30 32.39 -14.91 -19.40
CA SER A 30 31.59 -15.79 -18.53
C SER A 30 31.02 -15.12 -17.28
N ASP A 31 31.86 -14.40 -16.54
CA ASP A 31 31.59 -14.03 -15.15
C ASP A 31 30.62 -12.84 -15.04
N VAL A 32 30.47 -12.06 -16.13
CA VAL A 32 29.57 -10.90 -16.21
C VAL A 32 28.12 -11.35 -16.37
N ASP A 33 27.92 -12.28 -17.30
CA ASP A 33 26.60 -12.76 -17.71
C ASP A 33 25.90 -13.51 -16.57
N ASP A 34 26.65 -14.31 -15.81
CA ASP A 34 26.09 -15.11 -14.72
C ASP A 34 25.55 -14.24 -13.55
N CYS A 35 26.09 -13.04 -13.35
CA CYS A 35 25.55 -12.10 -12.36
C CYS A 35 24.20 -11.51 -12.79
N TRP A 36 24.07 -11.16 -14.08
CA TRP A 36 22.81 -10.71 -14.68
C TRP A 36 21.75 -11.80 -14.71
N ILE A 37 22.15 -13.03 -15.08
CA ILE A 37 21.31 -14.24 -15.00
C ILE A 37 20.71 -14.35 -13.61
N ASN A 38 21.53 -14.37 -12.55
CA ASN A 38 21.05 -14.58 -11.19
C ASN A 38 20.06 -13.49 -10.72
N LEU A 39 20.20 -12.23 -11.15
CA LEU A 39 19.21 -11.18 -10.84
C LEU A 39 17.83 -11.47 -11.47
N ARG A 40 17.81 -11.84 -12.75
CA ARG A 40 16.57 -12.12 -13.49
C ARG A 40 15.84 -13.36 -12.95
N LEU A 41 16.57 -14.37 -12.50
CA LEU A 41 15.99 -15.55 -11.84
C LEU A 41 15.32 -15.19 -10.50
N VAL A 42 15.88 -14.27 -9.71
CA VAL A 42 15.25 -13.81 -8.45
C VAL A 42 13.98 -13.01 -8.71
N GLU A 43 13.96 -12.16 -9.73
CA GLU A 43 12.76 -11.40 -10.14
C GLU A 43 11.64 -12.33 -10.65
N LEU A 44 12.00 -13.41 -11.36
CA LEU A 44 11.07 -14.49 -11.72
C LEU A 44 10.56 -15.26 -10.50
N GLU A 45 11.40 -15.55 -9.51
CA GLU A 45 10.98 -16.27 -8.30
C GLU A 45 10.00 -15.41 -7.49
N GLU A 46 10.26 -14.12 -7.36
CA GLU A 46 9.35 -13.17 -6.71
C GLU A 46 8.00 -13.07 -7.44
N LEU A 47 8.01 -13.06 -8.77
CA LEU A 47 6.79 -13.06 -9.57
C LEU A 47 6.03 -14.39 -9.50
N LEU A 48 6.71 -15.54 -9.55
CA LEU A 48 6.10 -16.84 -9.27
C LEU A 48 5.54 -16.92 -7.84
N GLY A 49 6.11 -16.13 -6.91
CA GLY A 49 5.64 -16.01 -5.54
C GLY A 49 4.27 -15.35 -5.38
N THR A 50 3.81 -14.54 -6.33
CA THR A 50 2.46 -13.95 -6.30
C THR A 50 1.36 -14.91 -6.73
N TYR A 51 1.70 -16.11 -7.20
CA TYR A 51 0.73 -17.12 -7.65
C TYR A 51 0.55 -18.22 -6.62
N CYS A 52 -0.66 -18.34 -6.08
CA CYS A 52 -0.96 -19.31 -5.03
C CYS A 52 -0.89 -20.76 -5.53
N TYR A 53 -1.26 -20.99 -6.78
CA TYR A 53 -1.36 -22.31 -7.41
C TYR A 53 -0.25 -22.52 -8.46
N GLY A 54 0.83 -21.73 -8.36
CA GLY A 54 1.87 -21.70 -9.39
C GLY A 54 1.34 -21.25 -10.75
N ILE A 55 2.07 -21.62 -11.81
CA ILE A 55 1.69 -21.39 -13.20
C ILE A 55 1.88 -22.70 -13.98
N PRO A 56 0.90 -23.18 -14.78
CA PRO A 56 1.09 -24.34 -15.64
C PRO A 56 2.29 -24.16 -16.58
N VAL A 57 3.07 -25.21 -16.84
CA VAL A 57 4.23 -25.16 -17.77
C VAL A 57 3.82 -24.84 -19.21
N SER A 58 2.56 -25.11 -19.58
CA SER A 58 1.94 -24.67 -20.83
C SER A 58 1.69 -23.16 -20.91
N CYS A 59 1.57 -22.47 -19.76
CA CYS A 59 1.23 -21.05 -19.66
C CYS A 59 2.45 -20.13 -19.47
N LEU A 60 3.68 -20.62 -19.63
CA LEU A 60 4.88 -19.81 -19.35
C LEU A 60 5.07 -18.61 -20.32
N SER A 61 4.49 -18.64 -21.53
CA SER A 61 4.44 -17.47 -22.43
C SER A 61 3.52 -16.33 -21.93
N TRP A 62 2.69 -16.60 -20.91
CA TRP A 62 1.98 -15.55 -20.17
C TRP A 62 2.86 -14.95 -19.06
N LEU A 63 3.70 -15.76 -18.41
CA LEU A 63 4.66 -15.29 -17.40
C LEU A 63 5.64 -14.25 -17.99
N GLU A 64 6.06 -14.39 -19.25
CA GLU A 64 6.87 -13.40 -19.97
C GLU A 64 6.15 -12.04 -20.09
N ARG A 65 4.85 -12.04 -20.41
CA ARG A 65 4.01 -10.84 -20.52
C ARG A 65 3.75 -10.19 -19.16
N VAL A 66 3.51 -10.97 -18.12
CA VAL A 66 3.35 -10.45 -16.75
C VAL A 66 4.66 -9.88 -16.22
N TYR A 67 5.80 -10.54 -16.48
CA TYR A 67 7.12 -10.06 -16.12
C TYR A 67 7.43 -8.70 -16.78
N LEU A 68 7.12 -8.55 -18.07
CA LEU A 68 7.20 -7.27 -18.78
C LEU A 68 6.33 -6.19 -18.11
N LYS A 69 5.05 -6.49 -17.80
CA LYS A 69 4.12 -5.55 -17.15
C LYS A 69 4.55 -5.16 -15.73
N LYS A 70 5.15 -6.08 -14.96
CA LYS A 70 5.59 -5.82 -13.57
C LYS A 70 6.91 -5.05 -13.48
N PHE A 71 7.89 -5.37 -14.33
CA PHE A 71 9.26 -4.84 -14.21
C PHE A 71 9.65 -3.84 -15.31
N ASN A 72 8.72 -3.48 -16.21
CA ASN A 72 8.91 -2.60 -17.37
C ASN A 72 10.13 -2.97 -18.25
N LYS A 73 10.41 -4.27 -18.37
CA LYS A 73 11.54 -4.83 -19.12
C LYS A 73 11.24 -6.25 -19.58
N SER A 74 11.63 -6.60 -20.80
CA SER A 74 11.42 -7.96 -21.32
C SER A 74 12.20 -9.01 -20.52
N LEU A 75 11.64 -10.22 -20.44
CA LEU A 75 12.38 -11.41 -20.02
C LEU A 75 13.16 -11.97 -21.23
N ASP A 76 14.26 -11.31 -21.58
CA ASP A 76 15.11 -11.75 -22.66
C ASP A 76 15.80 -13.08 -22.30
N CYS A 77 15.20 -14.19 -22.72
CA CYS A 77 15.75 -15.53 -22.52
C CYS A 77 17.13 -15.71 -23.18
N LYS A 78 17.42 -15.02 -24.29
CA LYS A 78 18.73 -15.09 -24.96
C LYS A 78 19.82 -14.51 -24.05
N SER A 79 19.54 -13.39 -23.35
CA SER A 79 20.43 -12.86 -22.30
C SER A 79 20.61 -13.79 -21.09
N LEU A 80 19.76 -14.81 -20.93
CA LEU A 80 19.90 -15.85 -19.91
C LEU A 80 20.68 -17.08 -20.38
N GLY A 81 21.16 -17.05 -21.64
CA GLY A 81 21.85 -18.14 -22.32
C GLY A 81 20.93 -19.29 -22.72
N VAL A 82 19.63 -19.04 -22.94
CA VAL A 82 18.64 -20.09 -23.22
C VAL A 82 17.59 -19.67 -24.25
N ASN A 83 17.07 -20.63 -25.02
CA ASN A 83 16.23 -20.32 -26.17
C ASN A 83 14.74 -20.06 -25.85
N ASN A 84 14.28 -20.37 -24.63
CA ASN A 84 12.91 -20.11 -24.17
C ASN A 84 12.77 -20.21 -22.63
N ILE A 85 11.65 -19.74 -22.09
CA ILE A 85 11.36 -19.74 -20.66
C ILE A 85 11.22 -21.13 -19.99
N LYS A 86 10.93 -22.21 -20.73
CA LYS A 86 10.95 -23.57 -20.12
C LYS A 86 12.35 -23.95 -19.65
N VAL A 87 13.37 -23.60 -20.44
CA VAL A 87 14.78 -23.82 -20.06
C VAL A 87 15.21 -22.88 -18.93
N VAL A 88 14.66 -21.66 -18.86
CA VAL A 88 14.83 -20.77 -17.67
C VAL A 88 14.28 -21.46 -16.42
N VAL A 89 13.06 -22.02 -16.49
CA VAL A 89 12.41 -22.71 -15.39
C VAL A 89 13.19 -23.94 -14.91
N GLU A 90 13.73 -24.77 -15.82
CA GLU A 90 14.62 -25.87 -15.42
C GLU A 90 15.92 -25.35 -14.79
N LYS A 91 16.52 -24.26 -15.32
CA LYS A 91 17.70 -23.59 -14.72
C LYS A 91 17.39 -23.01 -13.32
N MET A 92 16.15 -22.62 -13.03
CA MET A 92 15.67 -22.26 -11.69
C MET A 92 15.45 -23.48 -10.79
N ARG A 93 14.93 -24.59 -11.33
CA ARG A 93 14.70 -25.86 -10.62
C ARG A 93 16.01 -26.49 -10.15
N TYR A 94 17.02 -26.55 -11.03
CA TYR A 94 18.39 -26.98 -10.66
C TYR A 94 19.02 -26.10 -9.57
N LYS A 95 18.65 -24.81 -9.50
CA LYS A 95 19.06 -23.89 -8.43
C LYS A 95 18.17 -23.94 -7.17
N GLY A 96 17.16 -24.82 -7.14
CA GLY A 96 16.22 -24.96 -6.02
C GLY A 96 15.28 -23.76 -5.80
N MET A 97 15.19 -22.85 -6.76
CA MET A 97 14.36 -21.63 -6.67
C MET A 97 12.89 -21.90 -7.00
N VAL A 98 12.63 -22.91 -7.84
CA VAL A 98 11.26 -23.38 -8.14
C VAL A 98 11.10 -24.87 -7.89
N LEU A 99 9.88 -25.25 -7.58
CA LEU A 99 9.41 -26.62 -7.63
C LEU A 99 8.63 -26.82 -8.93
N LEU A 100 8.92 -27.92 -9.63
CA LEU A 100 8.00 -28.47 -10.62
C LEU A 100 7.10 -29.50 -9.95
N PHE A 101 5.82 -29.45 -10.27
CA PHE A 101 4.80 -30.24 -9.60
C PHE A 101 3.74 -30.72 -10.60
N GLU A 102 3.46 -32.02 -10.64
CA GLU A 102 2.41 -32.59 -11.49
C GLU A 102 1.08 -32.68 -10.73
N GLU A 103 0.04 -32.02 -11.23
CA GLU A 103 -1.31 -32.06 -10.65
C GLU A 103 -1.91 -33.48 -10.79
N PRO A 104 -2.32 -34.16 -9.69
CA PRO A 104 -2.63 -35.60 -9.73
C PRO A 104 -3.75 -35.98 -10.69
N GLU A 105 -4.78 -35.14 -10.78
CA GLU A 105 -5.99 -35.36 -11.59
C GLU A 105 -5.75 -35.02 -13.06
N SER A 106 -5.15 -33.86 -13.35
CA SER A 106 -5.04 -33.32 -14.72
C SER A 106 -3.75 -33.67 -15.44
N LYS A 107 -2.75 -34.22 -14.73
CA LYS A 107 -1.37 -34.46 -15.21
C LYS A 107 -0.62 -33.20 -15.67
N LYS A 108 -1.13 -32.00 -15.36
CA LYS A 108 -0.48 -30.73 -15.72
C LYS A 108 0.68 -30.44 -14.77
N VAL A 109 1.88 -30.32 -15.33
CA VAL A 109 3.05 -29.81 -14.60
C VAL A 109 2.91 -28.30 -14.39
N HIS A 110 3.12 -27.85 -13.16
CA HIS A 110 3.07 -26.47 -12.71
C HIS A 110 4.41 -26.03 -12.10
N VAL A 111 4.70 -24.73 -12.19
CA VAL A 111 5.88 -24.06 -11.62
C VAL A 111 5.46 -23.26 -10.38
N MET A 112 6.11 -23.48 -9.24
CA MET A 112 5.90 -22.70 -8.01
C MET A 112 7.22 -22.17 -7.45
N SER A 113 7.23 -20.96 -6.87
CA SER A 113 8.39 -20.52 -6.05
C SER A 113 8.59 -21.46 -4.87
N ALA A 114 9.78 -22.06 -4.77
CA ALA A 114 10.13 -22.98 -3.68
C ALA A 114 10.09 -22.27 -2.32
N ARG A 115 10.57 -21.02 -2.28
CA ARG A 115 10.51 -20.16 -1.09
C ARG A 115 9.08 -19.92 -0.62
N MET A 116 8.14 -19.58 -1.51
CA MET A 116 6.76 -19.31 -1.11
C MET A 116 6.00 -20.59 -0.71
N VAL A 117 6.29 -21.72 -1.34
CA VAL A 117 5.81 -23.03 -0.87
C VAL A 117 6.30 -23.32 0.55
N GLN A 118 7.58 -23.06 0.85
CA GLN A 118 8.13 -23.27 2.20
C GLN A 118 7.54 -22.31 3.24
N VAL A 119 7.26 -21.05 2.87
CA VAL A 119 6.54 -20.10 3.75
C VAL A 119 5.14 -20.61 4.07
N ARG A 120 4.35 -21.05 3.08
CA ARG A 120 2.98 -21.57 3.33
C ARG A 120 2.97 -22.85 4.16
N ARG A 121 3.96 -23.74 3.96
CA ARG A 121 4.16 -24.93 4.81
C ARG A 121 4.36 -24.55 6.27
N ASN A 122 5.23 -23.57 6.54
CA ASN A 122 5.57 -23.16 7.90
C ASN A 122 4.48 -22.31 8.59
N VAL A 123 3.80 -21.43 7.85
CA VAL A 123 2.85 -20.44 8.42
C VAL A 123 1.41 -20.97 8.49
N SER A 124 0.98 -21.81 7.54
CA SER A 124 -0.41 -22.31 7.47
C SER A 124 -0.49 -23.81 7.76
N LEU A 125 0.18 -24.64 6.94
CA LEU A 125 -0.03 -26.09 7.00
C LEU A 125 0.44 -26.69 8.34
N LYS A 126 1.67 -26.38 8.74
CA LYS A 126 2.31 -27.02 9.91
C LYS A 126 1.59 -26.71 11.24
N PRO A 127 1.16 -25.47 11.54
CA PRO A 127 0.34 -25.20 12.72
C PRO A 127 -1.03 -25.89 12.67
N ASN A 128 -1.69 -25.93 11.50
CA ASN A 128 -2.97 -26.61 11.34
C ASN A 128 -2.86 -28.14 11.54
N VAL A 129 -1.82 -28.77 10.98
CA VAL A 129 -1.52 -30.20 11.17
C VAL A 129 -1.21 -30.52 12.62
N GLN A 130 -0.45 -29.66 13.33
CA GLN A 130 -0.20 -29.82 14.76
C GLN A 130 -1.50 -29.71 15.56
N LYS A 131 -2.29 -28.63 15.37
CA LYS A 131 -3.60 -28.42 16.01
C LYS A 131 -4.53 -29.62 15.82
N LEU A 132 -4.57 -30.19 14.61
CA LEU A 132 -5.42 -31.33 14.31
C LEU A 132 -5.01 -32.56 15.12
N LEU A 133 -3.72 -32.84 15.24
CA LEU A 133 -3.21 -33.92 16.08
C LEU A 133 -3.48 -33.67 17.56
N ASP A 134 -3.25 -32.45 18.06
CA ASP A 134 -3.50 -32.09 19.46
C ASP A 134 -4.99 -32.32 19.84
N MET A 135 -5.91 -32.07 18.90
CA MET A 135 -7.35 -32.31 19.04
C MET A 135 -7.77 -33.79 18.95
N ASN A 136 -6.89 -34.66 18.46
CA ASN A 136 -7.13 -36.11 18.32
C ASN A 136 -6.11 -36.92 19.15
N SER A 137 -5.84 -36.47 20.38
CA SER A 137 -4.94 -37.17 21.34
C SER A 137 -3.53 -37.49 20.82
N GLY A 138 -3.07 -36.76 19.79
CA GLY A 138 -1.79 -36.98 19.11
C GLY A 138 -1.76 -38.17 18.15
N VAL A 139 -2.90 -38.80 17.80
CA VAL A 139 -2.97 -39.97 16.91
C VAL A 139 -4.17 -39.86 15.96
N ILE A 140 -3.92 -39.93 14.66
CA ILE A 140 -4.96 -39.91 13.61
C ILE A 140 -4.74 -41.09 12.66
N GLU A 141 -5.81 -41.80 12.30
CA GLU A 141 -5.76 -42.83 11.26
C GLU A 141 -5.45 -42.19 9.90
N PHE A 142 -4.53 -42.78 9.13
CA PHE A 142 -4.04 -42.20 7.87
C PHE A 142 -5.16 -42.00 6.83
N THR A 143 -6.18 -42.86 6.85
CA THR A 143 -7.40 -42.75 6.03
C THR A 143 -8.28 -41.56 6.42
N SER A 144 -8.46 -41.34 7.74
CA SER A 144 -9.35 -40.32 8.31
C SER A 144 -8.77 -38.90 8.33
N PHE A 145 -7.48 -38.72 7.99
CA PHE A 145 -6.76 -37.46 8.18
C PHE A 145 -7.33 -36.28 7.37
N GLU A 146 -7.72 -36.51 6.11
CA GLU A 146 -8.25 -35.46 5.23
C GLU A 146 -9.64 -34.99 5.67
N ASP A 147 -10.54 -35.94 6.00
CA ASP A 147 -11.88 -35.66 6.53
C ASP A 147 -11.84 -34.89 7.85
N LEU A 148 -10.92 -35.27 8.76
CA LEU A 148 -10.73 -34.56 10.02
C LEU A 148 -10.19 -33.15 9.80
N TYR A 149 -9.23 -32.97 8.87
CA TYR A 149 -8.72 -31.64 8.51
C TYR A 149 -9.85 -30.76 7.94
N GLU A 150 -10.61 -31.25 6.96
CA GLU A 150 -11.70 -30.48 6.35
C GLU A 150 -12.80 -30.15 7.36
N ARG A 151 -13.20 -31.12 8.19
CA ARG A 151 -14.18 -30.92 9.27
C ARG A 151 -13.74 -29.86 10.28
N GLN A 152 -12.45 -29.82 10.63
CA GLN A 152 -11.90 -28.91 11.65
C GLN A 152 -11.57 -27.51 11.12
N PHE A 153 -11.14 -27.38 9.87
CA PHE A 153 -10.72 -26.09 9.27
C PHE A 153 -11.73 -25.48 8.30
N LYS A 154 -12.80 -26.21 7.93
CA LYS A 154 -13.79 -25.82 6.90
C LYS A 154 -13.17 -25.53 5.53
N VAL A 155 -12.03 -26.18 5.26
CA VAL A 155 -11.23 -26.06 4.04
C VAL A 155 -10.65 -27.43 3.72
N LYS A 156 -10.98 -27.99 2.55
CA LYS A 156 -10.38 -29.23 2.04
C LYS A 156 -8.86 -29.13 1.96
N LEU A 157 -8.14 -30.19 2.35
CA LEU A 157 -6.68 -30.22 2.32
C LEU A 157 -6.13 -30.33 0.89
N ASN A 158 -6.13 -29.22 0.15
CA ASN A 158 -5.43 -29.13 -1.12
C ASN A 158 -3.91 -29.21 -0.86
N TYR A 159 -3.29 -30.34 -1.18
CA TYR A 159 -1.85 -30.58 -1.05
C TYR A 159 -1.01 -29.74 -2.02
N PHE A 160 -1.55 -29.49 -3.21
CA PHE A 160 -0.90 -28.83 -4.33
C PHE A 160 -0.47 -27.38 -3.98
N GLN A 161 -1.30 -26.62 -3.26
CA GLN A 161 -0.95 -25.24 -2.82
C GLN A 161 0.31 -25.17 -1.92
N TYR A 162 0.69 -26.32 -1.33
CA TYR A 162 1.87 -26.54 -0.48
C TYR A 162 2.96 -27.35 -1.21
N GLY A 163 2.84 -27.58 -2.52
CA GLY A 163 3.77 -28.41 -3.31
C GLY A 163 3.91 -29.84 -2.79
N LEU A 164 2.83 -30.44 -2.28
CA LEU A 164 2.76 -31.81 -1.76
C LEU A 164 1.88 -32.65 -2.69
N THR A 165 2.24 -33.91 -2.95
CA THR A 165 1.54 -34.77 -3.91
C THR A 165 0.40 -35.60 -3.31
N ASN A 166 0.47 -35.88 -2.01
CA ASN A 166 -0.49 -36.66 -1.24
C ASN A 166 -0.07 -36.66 0.24
N LEU A 167 -0.85 -37.35 1.08
CA LEU A 167 -0.58 -37.50 2.52
C LEU A 167 0.78 -38.14 2.83
N ASN A 168 1.25 -39.11 2.02
CA ASN A 168 2.58 -39.70 2.19
C ASN A 168 3.70 -38.66 1.98
N HIS A 169 3.53 -37.74 1.03
CA HIS A 169 4.47 -36.63 0.81
C HIS A 169 4.38 -35.59 1.95
N LEU A 170 3.17 -35.29 2.45
CA LEU A 170 2.98 -34.44 3.63
C LEU A 170 3.74 -34.98 4.84
N CYS A 171 3.61 -36.29 5.13
CA CYS A 171 4.32 -36.96 6.22
C CYS A 171 5.85 -36.93 6.04
N LYS A 172 6.36 -37.10 4.81
CA LYS A 172 7.80 -37.00 4.51
C LYS A 172 8.36 -35.58 4.69
N VAL A 173 7.58 -34.55 4.36
CA VAL A 173 7.99 -33.13 4.48
C VAL A 173 7.89 -32.63 5.92
N LEU A 174 6.87 -33.05 6.68
CA LEU A 174 6.64 -32.63 8.07
C LEU A 174 7.18 -33.65 9.11
N LYS A 175 8.19 -34.45 8.74
CA LYS A 175 8.84 -35.49 9.58
C LYS A 175 9.47 -35.01 10.90
N ASP A 176 9.46 -33.70 11.13
CA ASP A 176 9.91 -33.06 12.37
C ASP A 176 8.78 -32.92 13.41
N ILE A 177 7.51 -32.91 12.98
CA ILE A 177 6.33 -32.99 13.86
C ILE A 177 5.52 -34.28 13.69
N LEU A 178 5.63 -34.95 12.54
CA LEU A 178 4.92 -36.19 12.22
C LEU A 178 5.81 -37.41 12.35
N MET A 179 5.20 -38.51 12.79
CA MET A 179 5.68 -39.87 12.64
C MET A 179 4.56 -40.72 12.03
N VAL A 180 4.90 -41.70 11.20
CA VAL A 180 3.92 -42.66 10.66
C VAL A 180 4.28 -44.04 11.20
N GLU A 181 3.31 -44.74 11.74
CA GLU A 181 3.44 -46.13 12.20
C GLU A 181 2.53 -47.04 11.37
N GLU A 182 2.99 -48.26 11.14
CA GLU A 182 2.29 -49.31 10.36
C GLU A 182 2.03 -50.54 11.24
N ALA A 183 1.72 -50.31 12.51
CA ALA A 183 1.37 -51.33 13.50
C ALA A 183 -0.10 -51.76 13.32
N GLY A 184 -0.40 -52.45 12.23
CA GLY A 184 -1.76 -52.79 11.80
C GLY A 184 -2.33 -51.70 10.89
N ALA A 185 -3.33 -50.95 11.36
CA ALA A 185 -3.81 -49.78 10.64
C ALA A 185 -2.71 -48.71 10.57
N LYS A 186 -2.55 -48.08 9.39
CA LYS A 186 -1.56 -47.02 9.19
C LYS A 186 -2.00 -45.75 9.93
N VAL A 187 -1.19 -45.25 10.86
CA VAL A 187 -1.52 -44.09 11.69
C VAL A 187 -0.46 -42.99 11.62
N ILE A 188 -0.92 -41.75 11.68
CA ILE A 188 -0.10 -40.55 11.79
C ILE A 188 -0.11 -40.13 13.26
N LYS A 189 1.08 -40.09 13.88
CA LYS A 189 1.24 -39.66 15.27
C LYS A 189 2.00 -38.34 15.38
N ALA A 190 1.63 -37.55 16.37
CA ALA A 190 2.40 -36.41 16.84
C ALA A 190 3.73 -36.89 17.44
N LYS A 191 4.83 -36.33 16.97
CA LYS A 191 6.17 -36.59 17.50
C LYS A 191 6.31 -35.90 18.85
N LYS A 192 6.06 -36.63 19.94
CA LYS A 192 6.04 -36.09 21.33
C LYS A 192 7.21 -35.14 21.61
N ARG A 193 6.90 -33.87 21.84
CA ARG A 193 7.81 -32.88 22.43
C ARG A 193 7.77 -33.04 23.96
N LYS A 194 8.90 -32.88 24.65
CA LYS A 194 8.98 -32.97 26.12
C LYS A 194 8.62 -31.62 26.74
N TYR A 195 7.42 -31.50 27.32
CA TYR A 195 6.96 -30.33 28.09
C TYR A 195 6.08 -30.77 29.28
N THR A 196 5.86 -29.88 30.25
CA THR A 196 5.42 -30.19 31.63
C THR A 196 4.23 -29.31 32.07
N ASN A 197 3.39 -29.75 33.02
CA ASN A 197 2.05 -29.19 33.30
C ASN A 197 1.98 -28.19 34.47
N MET A 198 0.99 -27.26 34.48
CA MET A 198 -0.05 -27.04 35.54
C MET A 198 -1.09 -25.93 35.19
N SER A 199 -1.98 -25.51 36.13
CA SER A 199 -3.24 -24.77 35.82
C SER A 199 -4.01 -24.08 36.99
N MET A 200 -4.94 -23.14 36.63
CA MET A 200 -6.26 -22.79 37.25
C MET A 200 -6.51 -21.69 38.37
N LEU A 201 -7.62 -20.94 38.19
CA LEU A 201 -8.57 -20.26 39.14
C LEU A 201 -8.38 -18.77 39.64
N SER A 202 -9.48 -18.12 40.11
CA SER A 202 -9.72 -16.63 40.02
C SER A 202 -10.89 -16.00 40.85
N SER A 203 -11.00 -14.65 41.00
CA SER A 203 -12.19 -13.91 41.55
C SER A 203 -12.31 -12.37 41.22
N PRO A 204 -13.48 -11.67 41.47
CA PRO A 204 -13.90 -10.43 40.77
C PRO A 204 -13.85 -9.07 41.53
N GLN A 205 -14.10 -7.94 40.82
CA GLN A 205 -14.40 -6.54 41.24
C GLN A 205 -14.35 -5.66 39.97
N GLN A 206 -15.38 -4.88 39.57
CA GLN A 206 -15.55 -4.65 38.11
C GLN A 206 -16.25 -3.40 37.48
N ASN A 207 -16.27 -2.16 38.03
CA ASN A 207 -16.99 -1.02 37.38
C ASN A 207 -16.22 0.26 36.90
N GLN A 208 -15.22 0.82 37.59
CA GLN A 208 -14.68 2.17 37.25
C GLN A 208 -13.96 2.33 35.87
N ASN A 209 -12.98 1.46 35.55
CA ASN A 209 -12.08 1.56 34.37
C ASN A 209 -12.72 1.63 32.96
N ILE A 210 -14.04 1.53 32.79
CA ILE A 210 -14.70 1.51 31.46
C ILE A 210 -14.37 2.75 30.62
N CYS A 211 -14.42 3.94 31.22
CA CYS A 211 -14.42 5.20 30.48
C CYS A 211 -13.06 5.46 29.80
N ASP A 212 -11.97 5.37 30.57
CA ASP A 212 -10.61 5.59 30.08
C ASP A 212 -10.22 4.62 28.94
N GLU A 213 -10.71 3.37 29.00
CA GLU A 213 -10.49 2.34 27.98
C GLU A 213 -11.24 2.65 26.67
N ILE A 214 -12.45 3.21 26.76
CA ILE A 214 -13.26 3.65 25.60
C ILE A 214 -12.63 4.88 24.95
N ASP A 215 -12.20 5.89 25.72
CA ASP A 215 -11.55 7.08 25.16
C ASP A 215 -10.19 6.76 24.52
N PHE A 216 -9.40 5.85 25.13
CA PHE A 216 -8.18 5.32 24.49
C PHE A 216 -8.49 4.62 23.16
N LEU A 217 -9.53 3.78 23.13
CA LEU A 217 -9.95 3.11 21.89
C LEU A 217 -10.39 4.14 20.85
N ILE A 218 -11.16 5.15 21.22
CA ILE A 218 -11.57 6.23 20.32
C ILE A 218 -10.33 6.90 19.70
N ASP A 219 -9.40 7.40 20.51
CA ASP A 219 -8.24 8.13 20.00
C ASP A 219 -7.30 7.26 19.16
N GLN A 220 -7.13 5.97 19.49
CA GLN A 220 -6.43 5.03 18.60
C GLN A 220 -7.11 4.96 17.23
N ARG A 221 -8.44 4.87 17.18
CA ARG A 221 -9.20 4.78 15.92
C ARG A 221 -9.15 6.08 15.12
N LEU A 222 -9.13 7.24 15.78
CA LEU A 222 -8.93 8.53 15.12
C LEU A 222 -7.53 8.61 14.49
N VAL A 223 -6.48 8.18 15.19
CA VAL A 223 -5.10 8.15 14.65
C VAL A 223 -4.97 7.17 13.47
N GLU A 224 -5.60 5.99 13.54
CA GLU A 224 -5.64 5.04 12.41
C GLU A 224 -6.38 5.62 11.18
N LEU A 225 -7.43 6.43 11.40
CA LEU A 225 -8.15 7.11 10.32
C LEU A 225 -7.39 8.31 9.75
N GLU A 226 -6.72 9.09 10.59
CA GLU A 226 -5.85 10.20 10.16
C GLU A 226 -4.68 9.67 9.32
N GLU A 227 -4.09 8.55 9.74
CA GLU A 227 -3.10 7.81 8.98
C GLU A 227 -3.60 7.41 7.59
N LEU A 228 -4.83 6.90 7.51
CA LEU A 228 -5.42 6.48 6.23
C LEU A 228 -5.67 7.70 5.33
N LEU A 229 -6.24 8.78 5.86
CA LEU A 229 -6.40 10.06 5.16
C LEU A 229 -5.06 10.64 4.68
N GLY A 230 -4.00 10.45 5.45
CA GLY A 230 -2.64 10.84 5.09
C GLY A 230 -2.07 10.17 3.84
N THR A 231 -2.61 9.03 3.42
CA THR A 231 -2.19 8.35 2.17
C THR A 231 -2.72 9.00 0.89
N TYR A 232 -3.60 10.02 0.99
CA TYR A 232 -4.27 10.63 -0.17
C TYR A 232 -3.75 12.03 -0.52
N CYS A 233 -3.27 12.18 -1.74
CA CYS A 233 -2.61 13.41 -2.23
C CYS A 233 -3.54 14.62 -2.41
N TYR A 234 -4.85 14.41 -2.51
CA TYR A 234 -5.82 15.48 -2.79
C TYR A 234 -6.97 15.53 -1.77
N GLY A 235 -6.85 14.78 -0.66
CA GLY A 235 -7.94 14.55 0.28
C GLY A 235 -8.93 13.51 -0.26
N ILE A 236 -10.06 13.38 0.42
CA ILE A 236 -11.21 12.57 0.00
C ILE A 236 -12.46 13.45 0.02
N PRO A 237 -13.30 13.47 -1.03
CA PRO A 237 -14.59 14.17 -0.99
C PRO A 237 -15.49 13.63 0.14
N ILE A 238 -16.24 14.49 0.83
CA ILE A 238 -17.17 14.05 1.90
C ILE A 238 -18.22 13.07 1.35
N SER A 239 -18.63 13.21 0.09
CA SER A 239 -19.51 12.26 -0.61
C SER A 239 -18.93 10.84 -0.74
N CYS A 240 -17.62 10.69 -0.58
CA CYS A 240 -16.89 9.42 -0.72
C CYS A 240 -16.48 8.81 0.64
N LEU A 241 -16.96 9.32 1.78
CA LEU A 241 -16.55 8.78 3.10
C LEU A 241 -16.97 7.31 3.35
N SER A 242 -17.96 6.79 2.63
CA SER A 242 -18.28 5.34 2.61
C SER A 242 -17.10 4.49 2.11
N TRP A 243 -16.30 5.02 1.18
CA TRP A 243 -15.10 4.38 0.65
C TRP A 243 -14.00 4.26 1.71
N LEU A 244 -13.86 5.26 2.58
CA LEU A 244 -12.88 5.31 3.67
C LEU A 244 -13.09 4.13 4.64
N LEU A 245 -14.33 3.77 4.97
CA LEU A 245 -14.68 2.61 5.79
C LEU A 245 -14.12 1.29 5.22
N ILE A 246 -14.15 1.14 3.88
CA ILE A 246 -13.72 -0.10 3.22
C ILE A 246 -12.19 -0.15 3.11
N VAL A 247 -11.51 0.95 2.78
CA VAL A 247 -10.03 0.95 2.77
C VAL A 247 -9.48 0.83 4.19
N TYR A 248 -10.19 1.35 5.19
CA TYR A 248 -9.88 1.11 6.60
C TYR A 248 -9.96 -0.38 6.96
N LEU A 249 -11.06 -1.06 6.56
CA LEU A 249 -11.18 -2.52 6.72
C LEU A 249 -10.04 -3.27 6.03
N GLN A 250 -9.67 -2.89 4.81
CA GLN A 250 -8.56 -3.50 4.06
C GLN A 250 -7.20 -3.28 4.73
N LYS A 251 -6.92 -2.07 5.21
CA LYS A 251 -5.61 -1.70 5.78
C LYS A 251 -5.40 -2.26 7.20
N PHE A 252 -6.44 -2.27 8.02
CA PHE A 252 -6.35 -2.64 9.44
C PHE A 252 -7.01 -3.98 9.79
N ASN A 253 -7.63 -4.67 8.81
CA ASN A 253 -8.36 -5.94 8.98
C ASN A 253 -9.44 -5.87 10.08
N LYS A 254 -10.07 -4.70 10.26
CA LYS A 254 -11.12 -4.42 11.25
C LYS A 254 -12.12 -3.41 10.68
N SER A 255 -13.41 -3.58 10.95
CA SER A 255 -14.43 -2.57 10.64
C SER A 255 -14.27 -1.32 11.52
N LEU A 256 -14.70 -0.18 11.00
CA LEU A 256 -14.81 1.08 11.75
C LEU A 256 -16.28 1.27 12.17
N ASP A 257 -16.65 0.67 13.29
CA ASP A 257 -17.99 0.89 13.87
C ASP A 257 -18.09 2.30 14.45
N CYS A 258 -18.75 3.20 13.72
CA CYS A 258 -18.98 4.57 14.14
C CYS A 258 -19.71 4.65 15.50
N LYS A 259 -20.66 3.74 15.77
CA LYS A 259 -21.43 3.75 17.02
C LYS A 259 -20.56 3.43 18.23
N SER A 260 -19.56 2.56 18.07
CA SER A 260 -18.55 2.29 19.09
C SER A 260 -17.67 3.51 19.43
N LEU A 261 -17.65 4.52 18.56
CA LEU A 261 -16.90 5.77 18.72
C LEU A 261 -17.78 6.93 19.23
N GLY A 262 -19.03 6.64 19.63
CA GLY A 262 -20.00 7.63 20.10
C GLY A 262 -20.44 8.61 19.01
N VAL A 263 -20.56 8.16 17.76
CA VAL A 263 -21.08 8.94 16.62
C VAL A 263 -21.94 8.06 15.71
N ASN A 264 -22.94 8.63 15.04
CA ASN A 264 -23.93 7.84 14.30
C ASN A 264 -23.41 7.39 12.92
N ASN A 265 -22.45 8.11 12.35
CA ASN A 265 -21.96 7.89 10.98
C ASN A 265 -20.54 8.47 10.76
N ILE A 266 -19.96 8.18 9.59
CA ILE A 266 -18.59 8.57 9.23
C ILE A 266 -18.38 10.08 8.99
N LYS A 267 -19.42 10.84 8.64
CA LYS A 267 -19.35 12.31 8.49
C LYS A 267 -19.23 12.97 9.87
N GLU A 268 -20.05 12.52 10.82
CA GLU A 268 -20.00 12.94 12.22
C GLU A 268 -18.66 12.57 12.89
N LEU A 269 -18.07 11.42 12.53
CA LEU A 269 -16.71 11.07 12.96
C LEU A 269 -15.64 12.03 12.40
N VAL A 270 -15.77 12.42 11.13
CA VAL A 270 -14.86 13.36 10.47
C VAL A 270 -14.99 14.78 11.04
N GLU A 271 -16.21 15.19 11.41
CA GLU A 271 -16.48 16.44 12.13
C GLU A 271 -15.84 16.41 13.53
N LYS A 272 -16.02 15.33 14.29
CA LYS A 272 -15.34 15.10 15.58
C LYS A 272 -13.80 15.07 15.48
N MET A 273 -13.24 14.66 14.34
CA MET A 273 -11.79 14.74 14.06
C MET A 273 -11.32 16.14 13.65
N HIS A 274 -12.17 16.91 12.96
CA HIS A 274 -11.91 18.29 12.59
C HIS A 274 -11.83 19.17 13.84
N ASP A 275 -12.75 18.97 14.78
CA ASP A 275 -12.81 19.72 16.04
C ASP A 275 -11.62 19.37 16.98
N LYS A 276 -11.09 18.14 16.88
CA LYS A 276 -9.79 17.74 17.46
C LYS A 276 -8.56 18.23 16.68
N GLY A 277 -8.73 18.96 15.58
CA GLY A 277 -7.65 19.48 14.74
C GLY A 277 -6.86 18.42 13.96
N MET A 278 -7.34 17.17 13.90
CA MET A 278 -6.66 16.05 13.24
C MET A 278 -6.85 16.07 11.72
N VAL A 279 -7.94 16.65 11.24
CA VAL A 279 -8.25 16.79 9.81
C VAL A 279 -8.66 18.21 9.47
N VAL A 280 -8.33 18.64 8.25
CA VAL A 280 -8.84 19.89 7.68
C VAL A 280 -9.98 19.55 6.74
N LEU A 281 -11.08 20.28 6.89
CA LEU A 281 -12.18 20.33 5.94
C LEU A 281 -12.03 21.57 5.06
N PHE A 282 -12.12 21.41 3.74
CA PHE A 282 -12.06 22.54 2.82
C PHE A 282 -13.01 22.36 1.62
N GLU A 283 -13.52 23.48 1.12
CA GLU A 283 -14.42 23.53 -0.05
C GLU A 283 -13.59 23.70 -1.33
N GLU A 284 -13.75 22.79 -2.29
CA GLU A 284 -13.13 22.91 -3.62
C GLU A 284 -13.80 24.05 -4.42
N PRO A 285 -13.07 25.08 -4.86
CA PRO A 285 -13.68 26.32 -5.38
C PRO A 285 -14.52 26.11 -6.64
N GLU A 286 -14.03 25.26 -7.56
CA GLU A 286 -14.64 24.98 -8.87
C GLU A 286 -15.87 24.08 -8.74
N SER A 287 -15.85 23.12 -7.80
CA SER A 287 -16.87 22.06 -7.71
C SER A 287 -17.89 22.24 -6.58
N LYS A 288 -17.60 23.13 -5.61
CA LYS A 288 -18.36 23.31 -4.35
C LYS A 288 -18.48 22.05 -3.49
N LYS A 289 -17.59 21.06 -3.70
CA LYS A 289 -17.51 19.85 -2.88
C LYS A 289 -16.56 20.06 -1.71
N PHE A 290 -16.99 19.62 -0.54
CA PHE A 290 -16.12 19.53 0.62
C PHE A 290 -15.22 18.29 0.54
N HIS A 291 -13.94 18.46 0.88
CA HIS A 291 -12.95 17.39 1.01
C HIS A 291 -12.38 17.36 2.42
N VAL A 292 -11.96 16.17 2.86
CA VAL A 292 -11.22 15.96 4.12
C VAL A 292 -9.78 15.52 3.83
N MET A 293 -8.82 16.03 4.62
CA MET A 293 -7.41 15.64 4.55
C MET A 293 -6.79 15.63 5.97
N SER A 294 -5.83 14.73 6.24
CA SER A 294 -5.03 14.76 7.48
C SER A 294 -4.37 16.14 7.65
N ALA A 295 -4.60 16.79 8.78
CA ALA A 295 -4.03 18.10 9.09
C ALA A 295 -2.50 18.04 9.15
N ARG A 296 -1.94 16.97 9.73
CA ARG A 296 -0.50 16.72 9.79
C ARG A 296 0.12 16.63 8.39
N VAL A 297 -0.47 15.86 7.48
CA VAL A 297 0.06 15.69 6.12
C VAL A 297 -0.11 16.97 5.27
N LEU A 298 -1.16 17.73 5.52
CA LEU A 298 -1.45 19.00 4.86
C LEU A 298 -0.47 20.09 5.31
N GLN A 299 -0.26 20.26 6.63
CA GLN A 299 0.79 21.11 7.21
C GLN A 299 2.18 20.71 6.69
N VAL A 300 2.44 19.40 6.54
CA VAL A 300 3.69 18.91 5.95
C VAL A 300 3.85 19.42 4.51
N ARG A 301 2.89 19.21 3.61
CA ARG A 301 3.01 19.65 2.20
C ARG A 301 3.16 21.17 2.08
N GLN A 302 2.46 21.93 2.91
CA GLN A 302 2.59 23.38 2.97
C GLN A 302 4.04 23.79 3.29
N ASN A 303 4.69 23.14 4.26
CA ASN A 303 6.06 23.47 4.66
C ASN A 303 7.17 22.88 3.75
N VAL A 304 7.02 21.69 3.12
CA VAL A 304 8.11 21.13 2.27
C VAL A 304 8.10 21.76 0.88
N SER A 305 6.92 21.87 0.27
CA SER A 305 6.82 22.13 -1.16
C SER A 305 6.20 23.49 -1.47
N LEU A 306 5.14 23.89 -0.78
CA LEU A 306 4.52 25.17 -1.10
C LEU A 306 5.39 26.35 -0.62
N LYS A 307 5.73 26.38 0.66
CA LYS A 307 6.42 27.50 1.30
C LYS A 307 7.79 27.79 0.67
N PRO A 308 8.66 26.81 0.36
CA PRO A 308 9.93 27.08 -0.32
C PRO A 308 9.76 27.47 -1.78
N ASN A 309 8.82 26.86 -2.52
CA ASN A 309 8.52 27.28 -3.89
C ASN A 309 8.01 28.73 -3.94
N VAL A 310 7.17 29.13 -2.98
CA VAL A 310 6.64 30.50 -2.87
C VAL A 310 7.74 31.50 -2.46
N GLN A 311 8.63 31.13 -1.54
CA GLN A 311 9.80 31.95 -1.19
C GLN A 311 10.75 32.11 -2.39
N THR A 312 11.08 31.01 -3.07
CA THR A 312 11.90 31.01 -4.30
C THR A 312 11.28 31.91 -5.37
N LEU A 313 9.96 31.85 -5.55
CA LEU A 313 9.25 32.69 -6.53
C LEU A 313 9.33 34.18 -6.16
N LEU A 314 9.19 34.52 -4.88
CA LEU A 314 9.38 35.89 -4.40
C LEU A 314 10.81 36.39 -4.61
N ASP A 315 11.81 35.60 -4.25
CA ASP A 315 13.23 35.98 -4.34
C ASP A 315 13.65 36.22 -5.80
N MET A 316 13.07 35.47 -6.74
CA MET A 316 13.25 35.67 -8.19
C MET A 316 12.52 36.91 -8.76
N ASN A 317 11.59 37.50 -8.00
CA ASN A 317 10.82 38.69 -8.39
C ASN A 317 11.06 39.86 -7.42
N SER A 318 12.31 40.03 -6.96
CA SER A 318 12.72 41.14 -6.06
C SER A 318 11.91 41.26 -4.76
N GLY A 319 11.28 40.17 -4.31
CA GLY A 319 10.42 40.13 -3.14
C GLY A 319 9.01 40.72 -3.33
N VAL A 320 8.58 41.02 -4.57
CA VAL A 320 7.26 41.62 -4.86
C VAL A 320 6.65 40.97 -6.11
N ILE A 321 5.44 40.44 -6.00
CA ILE A 321 4.68 39.84 -7.12
C ILE A 321 3.28 40.47 -7.16
N GLU A 322 2.81 40.89 -8.34
CA GLU A 322 1.42 41.28 -8.54
C GLU A 322 0.48 40.11 -8.25
N PHE A 323 -0.59 40.33 -7.48
CA PHE A 323 -1.50 39.27 -7.06
C PHE A 323 -2.13 38.53 -8.25
N THR A 324 -2.41 39.24 -9.34
CA THR A 324 -2.93 38.68 -10.61
C THR A 324 -1.94 37.83 -11.38
N SER A 325 -0.64 38.06 -11.20
CA SER A 325 0.44 37.48 -12.01
C SER A 325 1.09 36.25 -11.33
N PHE A 326 0.76 35.98 -10.06
CA PHE A 326 1.37 34.95 -9.22
C PHE A 326 1.21 33.51 -9.76
N GLU A 327 0.01 33.12 -10.21
CA GLU A 327 -0.22 31.75 -10.73
C GLU A 327 0.55 31.48 -12.03
N ASP A 328 0.51 32.43 -12.97
CA ASP A 328 1.24 32.35 -14.24
C ASP A 328 2.76 32.32 -14.02
N LEU A 329 3.28 33.03 -13.01
CA LEU A 329 4.69 32.97 -12.62
C LEU A 329 5.05 31.64 -11.96
N TYR A 330 4.21 31.11 -11.06
CA TYR A 330 4.41 29.81 -10.42
C TYR A 330 4.44 28.68 -11.46
N GLU A 331 3.47 28.62 -12.37
CA GLU A 331 3.42 27.60 -13.43
C GLU A 331 4.59 27.74 -14.40
N ARG A 332 4.97 28.97 -14.76
CA ARG A 332 6.16 29.25 -15.60
C ARG A 332 7.45 28.78 -14.94
N GLN A 333 7.60 28.95 -13.63
CA GLN A 333 8.81 28.57 -12.90
C GLN A 333 8.89 27.06 -12.67
N PHE A 334 7.88 26.47 -12.03
CA PHE A 334 7.89 25.07 -11.59
C PHE A 334 7.37 24.07 -12.64
N LYS A 335 6.92 24.54 -13.81
CA LYS A 335 6.33 23.75 -14.92
C LYS A 335 5.10 22.93 -14.52
N VAL A 336 4.43 23.34 -13.44
CA VAL A 336 3.25 22.69 -12.85
C VAL A 336 2.30 23.78 -12.37
N LYS A 337 1.03 23.76 -12.81
CA LYS A 337 0.01 24.68 -12.29
C LYS A 337 -0.14 24.50 -10.77
N LEU A 338 -0.18 25.59 -10.03
CA LEU A 338 -0.45 25.58 -8.59
C LEU A 338 -1.81 24.94 -8.30
N ASN A 339 -1.80 23.80 -7.60
CA ASN A 339 -3.00 23.08 -7.18
C ASN A 339 -3.28 23.32 -5.69
N TYR A 340 -4.16 24.27 -5.39
CA TYR A 340 -4.52 24.65 -4.01
C TYR A 340 -5.02 23.47 -3.15
N ILE A 341 -5.81 22.56 -3.75
CA ILE A 341 -6.41 21.37 -3.10
C ILE A 341 -5.34 20.48 -2.46
N GLN A 342 -4.20 20.28 -3.14
CA GLN A 342 -3.09 19.45 -2.67
C GLN A 342 -2.49 19.93 -1.33
N TYR A 343 -2.64 21.22 -1.04
CA TYR A 343 -2.15 21.93 0.14
C TYR A 343 -3.27 22.33 1.12
N GLY A 344 -4.52 21.88 0.91
CA GLY A 344 -5.68 22.26 1.72
C GLY A 344 -6.09 23.72 1.58
N LEU A 345 -5.67 24.39 0.51
CA LEU A 345 -5.98 25.77 0.21
C LEU A 345 -7.19 25.86 -0.73
N THR A 346 -7.83 27.02 -0.73
CA THR A 346 -8.97 27.30 -1.62
C THR A 346 -8.60 28.30 -2.72
N ASN A 347 -7.82 29.34 -2.42
CA ASN A 347 -7.40 30.34 -3.41
C ASN A 347 -6.13 31.09 -2.94
N LEU A 348 -5.70 32.08 -3.73
CA LEU A 348 -4.51 32.88 -3.45
C LEU A 348 -4.63 33.73 -2.17
N ASP A 349 -5.82 34.27 -1.84
CA ASP A 349 -6.04 34.94 -0.54
C ASP A 349 -5.88 33.95 0.64
N HIS A 350 -6.32 32.69 0.48
CA HIS A 350 -6.14 31.65 1.50
C HIS A 350 -4.66 31.22 1.60
N LEU A 351 -3.94 31.11 0.48
CA LEU A 351 -2.48 30.89 0.46
C LEU A 351 -1.77 31.99 1.27
N CYS A 352 -2.13 33.25 1.05
CA CYS A 352 -1.58 34.40 1.78
C CYS A 352 -1.92 34.39 3.28
N LYS A 353 -3.10 33.91 3.68
CA LYS A 353 -3.50 33.75 5.08
C LYS A 353 -2.73 32.62 5.79
N VAL A 354 -2.47 31.51 5.10
CA VAL A 354 -1.73 30.36 5.65
C VAL A 354 -0.23 30.69 5.75
N LEU A 355 0.37 31.24 4.70
CA LEU A 355 1.80 31.61 4.66
C LEU A 355 2.07 33.03 5.20
N LYS A 356 1.22 33.53 6.11
CA LYS A 356 1.29 34.89 6.72
C LYS A 356 2.57 35.16 7.53
N ASP A 357 3.46 34.18 7.68
CA ASP A 357 4.76 34.31 8.32
C ASP A 357 5.87 34.70 7.32
N ILE A 358 5.74 34.32 6.04
CA ILE A 358 6.63 34.75 4.95
C ILE A 358 5.98 35.70 3.94
N LEU A 359 4.64 35.76 3.88
CA LEU A 359 3.87 36.63 2.98
C LEU A 359 3.22 37.80 3.71
N MET A 360 3.04 38.89 2.96
CA MET A 360 2.20 40.03 3.29
C MET A 360 1.52 40.51 2.00
N VAL A 361 0.22 40.82 2.07
CA VAL A 361 -0.50 41.42 0.94
C VAL A 361 -0.68 42.90 1.24
N GLU A 362 -0.26 43.74 0.31
CA GLU A 362 -0.43 45.20 0.36
C GLU A 362 -1.22 45.65 -0.88
N GLU A 363 -1.91 46.78 -0.78
CA GLU A 363 -2.47 47.47 -1.94
C GLU A 363 -1.43 48.47 -2.46
N ALA A 364 -1.20 48.48 -3.77
CA ALA A 364 -0.29 49.43 -4.42
C ALA A 364 -0.98 50.77 -4.68
N ASP A 365 -0.18 51.84 -4.62
CA ASP A 365 -0.54 53.24 -4.87
C ASP A 365 -1.43 53.45 -6.11
N PRO A 366 -2.20 54.55 -6.11
CA PRO A 366 -3.61 54.64 -5.70
C PRO A 366 -4.60 53.80 -6.55
N THR A 367 -4.09 52.91 -7.40
CA THR A 367 -4.83 51.99 -8.26
C THR A 367 -5.59 50.89 -7.52
N GLY A 368 -5.24 50.61 -6.26
CA GLY A 368 -5.82 49.51 -5.47
C GLY A 368 -5.37 48.12 -5.93
N ALA A 369 -4.32 48.02 -6.75
CA ALA A 369 -3.80 46.74 -7.22
C ALA A 369 -3.12 45.98 -6.06
N LYS A 370 -3.63 44.79 -5.72
CA LYS A 370 -3.01 43.93 -4.71
C LYS A 370 -1.63 43.45 -5.17
N VAL A 371 -0.64 43.53 -4.29
CA VAL A 371 0.69 42.94 -4.45
C VAL A 371 1.03 42.03 -3.27
N ILE A 372 1.62 40.88 -3.57
CA ILE A 372 2.15 39.93 -2.60
C ILE A 372 3.63 40.29 -2.39
N LYS A 373 3.97 40.73 -1.18
CA LYS A 373 5.35 41.06 -0.80
C LYS A 373 5.92 39.98 0.12
N ALA A 374 7.21 39.71 -0.04
CA ALA A 374 7.99 38.99 0.95
C ALA A 374 7.94 39.78 2.27
N LYS A 375 7.44 39.14 3.33
CA LYS A 375 7.31 39.76 4.64
C LYS A 375 8.71 40.04 5.18
N LYS A 376 9.16 41.29 5.08
CA LYS A 376 10.45 41.74 5.63
C LYS A 376 10.53 41.35 7.11
N ARG A 377 11.27 40.29 7.40
CA ARG A 377 11.67 39.95 8.78
C ARG A 377 12.36 41.18 9.35
N LYS A 378 11.94 41.63 10.54
CA LYS A 378 12.64 42.66 11.29
C LYS A 378 13.98 42.09 11.78
N TYR A 379 14.96 42.04 10.89
CA TYR A 379 16.37 41.89 11.25
C TYR A 379 16.81 43.21 11.87
N THR A 380 16.63 43.32 13.18
CA THR A 380 17.06 44.49 13.95
C THR A 380 18.58 44.57 13.95
N ASN A 381 19.12 45.38 13.04
CA ASN A 381 20.52 45.78 12.88
C ASN A 381 21.59 44.76 13.34
N MET A 382 21.92 43.79 12.48
CA MET A 382 23.29 43.25 12.42
C MET A 382 23.77 43.21 10.96
N SER A 383 24.79 43.99 10.68
CA SER A 383 25.48 44.08 9.39
C SER A 383 26.74 43.21 9.37
N MET A 384 27.19 42.83 8.18
CA MET A 384 28.56 42.33 7.92
C MET A 384 29.01 41.05 8.65
N LEU A 385 28.15 40.05 8.75
CA LEU A 385 28.53 38.62 8.76
C LEU A 385 27.36 37.80 8.19
N SER A 386 27.63 36.63 7.61
CA SER A 386 26.59 35.74 7.04
C SER A 386 25.64 35.25 8.14
N SER A 387 24.44 35.83 8.21
CA SER A 387 23.64 35.77 9.44
C SER A 387 23.19 34.32 9.77
N PRO A 388 23.21 33.92 11.05
CA PRO A 388 22.73 32.60 11.47
C PRO A 388 21.28 32.29 11.07
N GLN A 389 20.47 33.30 10.73
CA GLN A 389 19.05 33.14 10.39
C GLN A 389 18.78 32.85 8.90
N GLN A 390 19.70 33.18 7.98
CA GLN A 390 19.65 32.64 6.61
C GLN A 390 20.12 31.18 6.61
N ASN A 391 21.18 30.86 7.35
CA ASN A 391 21.59 29.48 7.53
C ASN A 391 20.48 28.65 8.20
N ARG A 392 19.80 29.16 9.23
CA ARG A 392 18.63 28.47 9.83
C ARG A 392 17.53 28.19 8.83
N ASN A 393 17.11 29.13 7.98
CA ASN A 393 16.10 28.84 6.95
C ASN A 393 16.48 27.66 6.05
N ILE A 394 17.74 27.63 5.61
CA ILE A 394 18.26 26.57 4.74
C ILE A 394 18.36 25.24 5.52
N CYS A 395 18.75 25.28 6.79
CA CYS A 395 18.67 24.11 7.68
C CYS A 395 17.23 23.62 7.88
N ASP A 396 16.28 24.51 8.17
CA ASP A 396 14.85 24.19 8.39
C ASP A 396 14.25 23.51 7.15
N GLU A 397 14.60 23.98 5.94
CA GLU A 397 14.17 23.39 4.67
C GLU A 397 14.86 22.05 4.39
N ILE A 398 16.18 21.93 4.64
CA ILE A 398 16.93 20.69 4.46
C ILE A 398 16.49 19.61 5.45
N ASP A 399 16.36 19.92 6.74
CA ASP A 399 15.86 19.00 7.77
C ASP A 399 14.43 18.55 7.48
N PHE A 400 13.64 19.38 6.78
CA PHE A 400 12.27 19.02 6.45
C PHE A 400 12.11 18.27 5.13
N LEU A 401 12.96 18.54 4.13
CA LEU A 401 13.17 17.62 3.00
C LEU A 401 13.69 16.27 3.50
N ILE A 402 14.56 16.25 4.51
CA ILE A 402 14.98 15.02 5.19
C ILE A 402 13.77 14.31 5.80
N ASP A 403 12.94 14.99 6.60
CA ASP A 403 11.80 14.34 7.26
C ASP A 403 10.75 13.79 6.30
N GLN A 404 10.46 14.45 5.17
CA GLN A 404 9.61 13.84 4.14
C GLN A 404 10.21 12.50 3.64
N ARG A 405 11.52 12.48 3.40
CA ARG A 405 12.24 11.31 2.87
C ARG A 405 12.35 10.20 3.92
N LEU A 406 12.43 10.54 5.20
CA LEU A 406 12.33 9.57 6.30
C LEU A 406 10.92 8.98 6.39
N ILE A 407 9.86 9.79 6.25
CA ILE A 407 8.46 9.29 6.25
C ILE A 407 8.24 8.31 5.09
N GLU A 408 8.71 8.64 3.89
CA GLU A 408 8.62 7.77 2.70
C GLU A 408 9.41 6.46 2.87
N LEU A 409 10.56 6.50 3.55
CA LEU A 409 11.31 5.30 3.93
C LEU A 409 10.61 4.48 5.02
N GLU A 410 9.99 5.13 6.01
CA GLU A 410 9.22 4.42 7.03
C GLU A 410 8.01 3.70 6.40
N GLU A 411 7.30 4.37 5.49
CA GLU A 411 6.18 3.77 4.75
C GLU A 411 6.66 2.59 3.86
N LEU A 412 7.87 2.66 3.30
CA LEU A 412 8.46 1.56 2.55
C LEU A 412 8.87 0.39 3.47
N LEU A 413 9.46 0.67 4.64
CA LEU A 413 9.74 -0.33 5.69
C LEU A 413 8.45 -0.95 6.25
N GLY A 414 7.35 -0.20 6.28
CA GLY A 414 6.04 -0.64 6.77
C GLY A 414 5.48 -1.85 6.03
N ASN A 415 5.78 -1.98 4.74
CA ASN A 415 5.44 -3.13 3.90
C ASN A 415 6.12 -4.45 4.34
N TYR A 416 7.08 -4.41 5.27
CA TYR A 416 7.84 -5.58 5.71
C TYR A 416 7.41 -6.03 7.11
N CYS A 417 6.57 -7.08 7.15
CA CYS A 417 6.04 -7.68 8.38
C CYS A 417 7.14 -8.18 9.34
N TYR A 418 8.31 -8.55 8.81
CA TYR A 418 9.48 -8.99 9.57
C TYR A 418 10.66 -8.00 9.47
N GLY A 419 10.37 -6.76 9.10
CA GLY A 419 11.38 -5.74 8.85
C GLY A 419 12.36 -6.11 7.73
N ILE A 420 13.47 -5.39 7.68
CA ILE A 420 14.57 -5.63 6.73
C ILE A 420 15.84 -5.93 7.54
N PRO A 421 16.55 -7.05 7.28
CA PRO A 421 17.83 -7.32 7.93
C PRO A 421 18.83 -6.19 7.69
N TRP A 422 19.65 -5.82 8.67
CA TRP A 422 20.63 -4.72 8.59
C TRP A 422 21.59 -4.87 7.41
N SER A 423 22.00 -6.11 7.12
CA SER A 423 22.84 -6.42 5.95
C SER A 423 22.15 -6.17 4.60
N CYS A 424 20.84 -5.99 4.58
CA CYS A 424 20.01 -5.79 3.39
C CYS A 424 19.57 -4.34 3.15
N LEU A 425 19.99 -3.36 3.96
CA LEU A 425 19.51 -1.97 3.81
C LEU A 425 19.73 -1.35 2.42
N SER A 426 20.79 -1.73 1.69
CA SER A 426 21.01 -1.31 0.29
C SER A 426 20.04 -1.89 -0.75
N TRP A 427 18.99 -2.57 -0.28
CA TRP A 427 17.80 -2.87 -1.06
C TRP A 427 16.82 -1.67 -1.08
N LEU A 428 16.72 -0.86 -0.01
CA LEU A 428 15.85 0.33 0.06
C LEU A 428 16.17 1.30 -1.09
N GLU A 429 17.46 1.57 -1.31
CA GLU A 429 18.00 2.40 -2.39
C GLU A 429 17.53 1.97 -3.80
N ARG A 430 17.12 0.71 -3.98
CA ARG A 430 16.71 0.12 -5.27
C ARG A 430 15.21 0.15 -5.52
N VAL A 431 14.40 0.01 -4.46
CA VAL A 431 12.93 -0.01 -4.57
C VAL A 431 12.28 1.34 -4.29
N TYR A 432 12.99 2.23 -3.62
CA TYR A 432 12.54 3.59 -3.39
C TYR A 432 12.33 4.37 -4.71
N PRO A 433 13.24 4.32 -5.72
CA PRO A 433 13.02 4.98 -7.01
C PRO A 433 11.77 4.54 -7.78
N PRO A 434 11.48 3.23 -8.01
CA PRO A 434 10.26 2.82 -8.69
C PRO A 434 8.98 3.03 -7.86
N LYS A 435 9.06 3.14 -6.53
CA LYS A 435 7.89 3.45 -5.70
C LYS A 435 7.53 4.95 -5.72
N PHE A 436 8.52 5.83 -5.64
CA PHE A 436 8.30 7.28 -5.43
C PHE A 436 8.70 8.16 -6.62
N ASN A 437 9.14 7.57 -7.74
CA ASN A 437 9.63 8.25 -8.96
C ASN A 437 10.78 9.25 -8.72
N LYS A 438 11.63 9.00 -7.72
CA LYS A 438 12.77 9.86 -7.34
C LYS A 438 13.87 9.05 -6.66
N SER A 439 15.13 9.41 -6.87
CA SER A 439 16.29 8.73 -6.26
C SER A 439 16.31 8.87 -4.73
N LEU A 440 16.89 7.88 -4.05
CA LEU A 440 17.27 7.97 -2.64
C LEU A 440 18.75 8.35 -2.53
N ASP A 441 19.06 9.62 -2.72
CA ASP A 441 20.42 10.11 -2.49
C ASP A 441 20.67 10.33 -0.99
N CYS A 442 21.39 9.41 -0.34
CA CYS A 442 21.76 9.54 1.07
C CYS A 442 22.55 10.84 1.35
N LYS A 443 23.38 11.30 0.41
CA LYS A 443 24.22 12.50 0.60
C LYS A 443 23.36 13.76 0.71
N SER A 444 22.30 13.86 -0.09
CA SER A 444 21.29 14.92 0.02
C SER A 444 20.58 14.97 1.38
N LEU A 445 20.66 13.89 2.17
CA LEU A 445 20.04 13.76 3.51
C LEU A 445 21.05 13.97 4.66
N GLY A 446 22.27 14.40 4.32
CA GLY A 446 23.35 14.65 5.28
C GLY A 446 23.99 13.38 5.86
N VAL A 447 23.97 12.26 5.13
CA VAL A 447 24.54 10.97 5.56
C VAL A 447 25.24 10.25 4.40
N ASN A 448 26.29 9.48 4.68
CA ASN A 448 27.14 8.91 3.63
C ASN A 448 26.55 7.65 2.99
N ASN A 449 25.62 6.97 3.66
CA ASN A 449 25.00 5.72 3.22
C ASN A 449 23.70 5.41 3.97
N ILE A 450 22.97 4.41 3.48
CA ILE A 450 21.67 3.97 4.01
C ILE A 450 21.70 3.44 5.46
N LYS A 451 22.85 3.09 6.05
CA LYS A 451 22.91 2.69 7.47
C LYS A 451 22.88 3.90 8.39
N GLU A 452 23.70 4.91 8.09
CA GLU A 452 23.69 6.21 8.79
C GLU A 452 22.30 6.86 8.68
N LEU A 453 21.63 6.73 7.53
CA LEU A 453 20.26 7.20 7.36
C LEU A 453 19.29 6.49 8.32
N VAL A 454 19.45 5.19 8.54
CA VAL A 454 18.58 4.39 9.42
C VAL A 454 18.87 4.62 10.91
N GLU A 455 20.13 4.84 11.31
CA GLU A 455 20.42 5.32 12.67
C GLU A 455 19.77 6.71 12.90
N LYS A 456 19.88 7.63 11.94
CA LYS A 456 19.20 8.94 11.98
C LYS A 456 17.66 8.83 12.07
N MET A 457 17.05 7.80 11.44
CA MET A 457 15.63 7.48 11.62
C MET A 457 15.30 6.87 12.99
N ARG A 458 16.22 6.09 13.57
CA ARG A 458 16.09 5.45 14.89
C ARG A 458 16.17 6.48 16.01
N ASP A 459 17.07 7.45 15.88
CA ASP A 459 17.21 8.58 16.81
C ASP A 459 15.96 9.48 16.79
N LYS A 460 15.33 9.65 15.62
CA LYS A 460 13.99 10.27 15.49
C LYS A 460 12.81 9.35 15.85
N GLY A 461 13.07 8.14 16.37
CA GLY A 461 12.04 7.18 16.81
C GLY A 461 11.17 6.57 15.70
N MET A 462 11.51 6.79 14.42
CA MET A 462 10.72 6.34 13.26
C MET A 462 10.97 4.87 12.92
N VAL A 463 12.08 4.29 13.37
CA VAL A 463 12.38 2.86 13.17
C VAL A 463 12.85 2.20 14.45
N LEU A 464 12.46 0.94 14.60
CA LEU A 464 12.96 0.06 15.65
C LEU A 464 14.08 -0.80 15.08
N LEU A 465 15.25 -0.69 15.73
CA LEU A 465 16.41 -1.54 15.49
C LEU A 465 16.35 -2.73 16.44
N PHE A 466 16.36 -3.94 15.89
CA PHE A 466 16.05 -5.16 16.63
C PHE A 466 17.07 -6.27 16.39
N GLU A 467 17.66 -6.82 17.44
CA GLU A 467 18.57 -7.98 17.37
C GLU A 467 17.78 -9.29 17.48
N GLU A 468 17.80 -10.12 16.44
CA GLU A 468 17.19 -11.46 16.45
C GLU A 468 17.91 -12.38 17.46
N PRO A 469 17.27 -12.86 18.54
CA PRO A 469 17.96 -13.47 19.68
C PRO A 469 18.81 -14.70 19.33
N GLU A 470 18.29 -15.56 18.45
CA GLU A 470 18.95 -16.81 18.02
C GLU A 470 20.12 -16.55 17.06
N SER A 471 20.00 -15.53 16.21
CA SER A 471 20.89 -15.38 15.04
C SER A 471 21.83 -14.18 15.12
N LYS A 472 21.65 -13.31 16.12
CA LYS A 472 22.43 -12.09 16.37
C LYS A 472 22.45 -11.12 15.18
N LYS A 473 21.40 -11.16 14.36
CA LYS A 473 21.20 -10.26 13.22
C LYS A 473 20.28 -9.12 13.60
N PHE A 474 20.80 -7.91 13.45
CA PHE A 474 20.01 -6.70 13.47
C PHE A 474 19.03 -6.65 12.30
N HIS A 475 17.82 -6.18 12.57
CA HIS A 475 16.72 -5.95 11.65
C HIS A 475 16.11 -4.58 11.92
N VAL A 476 15.47 -4.00 10.90
CA VAL A 476 14.92 -2.64 10.91
C VAL A 476 13.45 -2.70 10.57
N MET A 477 12.61 -2.15 11.44
CA MET A 477 11.16 -2.07 11.26
C MET A 477 10.70 -0.62 11.36
N SER A 478 9.66 -0.23 10.62
CA SER A 478 8.90 0.99 10.94
C SER A 478 8.36 0.90 12.37
N ALA A 479 8.61 1.93 13.18
CA ALA A 479 8.10 2.00 14.54
C ALA A 479 6.57 2.10 14.54
N ARG A 480 6.01 2.91 13.63
CA ARG A 480 4.58 3.07 13.38
C ARG A 480 3.90 1.73 13.08
N MET A 481 4.40 0.97 12.11
CA MET A 481 3.77 -0.31 11.74
C MET A 481 3.96 -1.40 12.81
N VAL A 482 5.02 -1.33 13.62
CA VAL A 482 5.11 -2.17 14.83
C VAL A 482 4.03 -1.78 15.84
N GLN A 483 3.81 -0.48 16.08
CA GLN A 483 2.77 -0.01 17.01
C GLN A 483 1.36 -0.34 16.51
N VAL A 484 1.10 -0.20 15.21
CA VAL A 484 -0.15 -0.66 14.58
C VAL A 484 -0.34 -2.16 14.83
N ARG A 485 0.65 -3.03 14.59
CA ARG A 485 0.51 -4.48 14.86
C ARG A 485 0.29 -4.80 16.34
N ARG A 486 0.94 -4.05 17.25
CA ARG A 486 0.73 -4.18 18.70
C ARG A 486 -0.71 -3.86 19.06
N ASN A 487 -1.24 -2.71 18.62
CA ASN A 487 -2.59 -2.27 18.97
C ASN A 487 -3.70 -3.04 18.22
N VAL A 488 -3.45 -3.44 16.97
CA VAL A 488 -4.44 -4.10 16.10
C VAL A 488 -4.52 -5.60 16.37
N SER A 489 -3.40 -6.29 16.61
CA SER A 489 -3.40 -7.76 16.80
C SER A 489 -2.92 -8.21 18.18
N LEU A 490 -1.79 -7.71 18.69
CA LEU A 490 -1.24 -8.26 19.93
C LEU A 490 -2.09 -7.92 21.15
N LYS A 491 -2.41 -6.63 21.37
CA LYS A 491 -3.15 -6.14 22.52
C LYS A 491 -4.53 -6.82 22.66
N PRO A 492 -5.36 -6.97 21.60
CA PRO A 492 -6.61 -7.73 21.68
C PRO A 492 -6.40 -9.22 21.97
N ASN A 493 -5.43 -9.88 21.33
CA ASN A 493 -5.17 -11.30 21.58
C ASN A 493 -4.68 -11.55 23.02
N VAL A 494 -3.89 -10.64 23.58
CA VAL A 494 -3.45 -10.70 24.98
C VAL A 494 -4.62 -10.46 25.93
N GLN A 495 -5.53 -9.54 25.60
CA GLN A 495 -6.74 -9.32 26.40
C GLN A 495 -7.69 -10.54 26.36
N GLU A 496 -7.99 -11.07 25.19
CA GLU A 496 -8.79 -12.31 25.03
C GLU A 496 -8.19 -13.47 25.84
N LEU A 497 -6.86 -13.62 25.82
CA LEU A 497 -6.17 -14.66 26.58
C LEU A 497 -6.29 -14.45 28.10
N LEU A 498 -6.18 -13.20 28.57
CA LEU A 498 -6.41 -12.85 29.97
C LEU A 498 -7.85 -13.17 30.37
N ASP A 499 -8.84 -12.70 29.60
CA ASP A 499 -10.27 -12.88 29.90
C ASP A 499 -10.63 -14.37 30.01
N MET A 500 -10.12 -15.22 29.10
CA MET A 500 -10.30 -16.68 29.15
C MET A 500 -9.61 -17.35 30.34
N ASN A 501 -8.56 -16.74 30.90
CA ASN A 501 -7.91 -17.15 32.15
C ASN A 501 -8.36 -16.28 33.34
N SER A 502 -9.56 -15.68 33.27
CA SER A 502 -10.18 -14.91 34.34
C SER A 502 -9.33 -13.73 34.88
N GLY A 503 -8.56 -13.11 33.98
CA GLY A 503 -7.71 -11.96 34.24
C GLY A 503 -6.32 -12.27 34.82
N VAL A 504 -5.96 -13.54 35.03
CA VAL A 504 -4.68 -13.93 35.66
C VAL A 504 -4.02 -15.08 34.89
N ILE A 505 -2.76 -14.87 34.49
CA ILE A 505 -1.93 -15.88 33.81
C ILE A 505 -0.58 -15.99 34.53
N GLU A 506 -0.12 -17.21 34.81
CA GLU A 506 1.25 -17.43 35.26
C GLU A 506 2.25 -17.08 34.14
N PHE A 507 3.26 -16.27 34.43
CA PHE A 507 4.17 -15.68 33.45
C PHE A 507 4.94 -16.75 32.63
N THR A 508 5.30 -17.85 33.26
CA THR A 508 5.89 -19.06 32.64
C THR A 508 4.94 -19.74 31.66
N SER A 509 3.65 -19.82 32.00
CA SER A 509 2.60 -20.51 31.23
C SER A 509 2.02 -19.67 30.07
N PHE A 510 2.34 -18.37 29.99
CA PHE A 510 1.75 -17.43 29.02
C PHE A 510 1.99 -17.80 27.54
N GLU A 511 3.22 -18.19 27.16
CA GLU A 511 3.52 -18.55 25.76
C GLU A 511 2.76 -19.80 25.32
N ASP A 512 2.69 -20.82 26.18
CA ASP A 512 1.97 -22.07 25.91
C ASP A 512 0.46 -21.85 25.83
N LEU A 513 -0.10 -20.95 26.66
CA LEU A 513 -1.50 -20.55 26.58
C LEU A 513 -1.80 -19.77 25.29
N TYR A 514 -0.91 -18.85 24.89
CA TYR A 514 -1.05 -18.09 23.65
C TYR A 514 -1.00 -19.02 22.41
N GLU A 515 -0.01 -19.92 22.35
CA GLU A 515 0.10 -20.91 21.26
C GLU A 515 -1.10 -21.89 21.28
N ARG A 516 -1.59 -22.29 22.47
CA ARG A 516 -2.76 -23.14 22.61
C ARG A 516 -4.05 -22.48 22.15
N GLN A 517 -4.24 -21.18 22.40
CA GLN A 517 -5.45 -20.44 21.99
C GLN A 517 -5.41 -20.07 20.51
N PHE A 518 -4.42 -19.25 20.12
CA PHE A 518 -4.34 -18.68 18.76
C PHE A 518 -3.74 -19.64 17.72
N LYS A 519 -3.24 -20.81 18.15
CA LYS A 519 -2.68 -21.88 17.29
C LYS A 519 -1.51 -21.40 16.43
N VAL A 520 -0.80 -20.40 16.93
CA VAL A 520 0.41 -19.79 16.36
C VAL A 520 1.32 -19.41 17.53
N LYS A 521 2.58 -19.87 17.51
CA LYS A 521 3.56 -19.46 18.53
C LYS A 521 3.73 -17.94 18.52
N LEU A 522 3.76 -17.31 19.70
CA LEU A 522 3.95 -15.87 19.84
C LEU A 522 5.31 -15.43 19.26
N ASN A 523 5.29 -14.87 18.05
CA ASN A 523 6.46 -14.31 17.40
C ASN A 523 6.70 -12.87 17.86
N TYR A 524 7.40 -12.69 18.99
CA TYR A 524 7.76 -11.39 19.55
C TYR A 524 8.38 -10.43 18.53
N PHE A 525 9.22 -10.94 17.63
CA PHE A 525 9.92 -10.14 16.62
C PHE A 525 8.96 -9.41 15.67
N GLN A 526 7.85 -10.03 15.26
CA GLN A 526 6.83 -9.40 14.40
C GLN A 526 6.21 -8.12 15.02
N TYR A 527 6.26 -8.01 16.35
CA TYR A 527 5.79 -6.89 17.17
C TYR A 527 6.93 -6.03 17.73
N GLY A 528 8.17 -6.20 17.26
CA GLY A 528 9.35 -5.49 17.77
C GLY A 528 9.60 -5.71 19.28
N LEU A 529 9.27 -6.90 19.79
CA LEU A 529 9.45 -7.31 21.18
C LEU A 529 10.59 -8.34 21.25
N THR A 530 11.38 -8.32 22.33
CA THR A 530 12.55 -9.21 22.48
C THR A 530 12.23 -10.49 23.25
N ASN A 531 11.25 -10.45 24.16
CA ASN A 531 10.80 -11.53 25.03
C ASN A 531 9.54 -11.10 25.81
N LEU A 532 9.02 -11.98 26.67
CA LEU A 532 7.84 -11.71 27.50
C LEU A 532 7.99 -10.52 28.46
N ASN A 533 9.20 -10.29 29.02
CA ASN A 533 9.46 -9.12 29.85
C ASN A 533 9.30 -7.80 29.06
N HIS A 534 9.72 -7.79 27.79
CA HIS A 534 9.52 -6.64 26.90
C HIS A 534 8.04 -6.49 26.50
N LEU A 535 7.32 -7.59 26.26
CA LEU A 535 5.86 -7.56 26.04
C LEU A 535 5.14 -6.86 27.22
N CYS A 536 5.44 -7.26 28.46
CA CYS A 536 4.83 -6.69 29.66
C CYS A 536 5.18 -5.19 29.84
N LYS A 537 6.40 -4.78 29.47
CA LYS A 537 6.79 -3.35 29.50
C LYS A 537 6.08 -2.51 28.44
N VAL A 538 5.83 -3.06 27.26
CA VAL A 538 5.14 -2.37 26.14
C VAL A 538 3.64 -2.31 26.34
N LEU A 539 3.03 -3.39 26.83
CA LEU A 539 1.59 -3.50 27.10
C LEU A 539 1.24 -3.18 28.57
N LYS A 540 2.04 -2.34 29.24
CA LYS A 540 1.85 -1.90 30.63
C LYS A 540 0.56 -1.11 30.87
N ASP A 541 -0.16 -0.79 29.81
CA ASP A 541 -1.47 -0.13 29.79
C ASP A 541 -2.59 -1.13 30.12
N ILE A 542 -2.53 -2.38 29.63
CA ILE A 542 -3.48 -3.46 29.97
C ILE A 542 -2.91 -4.53 30.91
N LEU A 543 -1.59 -4.68 30.99
CA LEU A 543 -0.92 -5.67 31.84
C LEU A 543 -0.27 -5.04 33.07
N MET A 544 -0.21 -5.84 34.13
CA MET A 544 0.73 -5.68 35.24
C MET A 544 1.36 -7.04 35.57
N VAL A 545 2.59 -7.02 36.09
CA VAL A 545 3.28 -8.23 36.55
C VAL A 545 3.49 -8.11 38.04
N GLU A 546 2.97 -9.08 38.79
CA GLU A 546 3.10 -9.21 40.23
C GLU A 546 3.85 -10.50 40.58
N GLU A 547 4.40 -10.58 41.79
CA GLU A 547 4.92 -11.83 42.35
C GLU A 547 3.88 -12.37 43.35
N ALA A 548 3.54 -13.65 43.24
CA ALA A 548 2.52 -14.30 44.06
C ALA A 548 3.05 -14.62 45.46
N ASP A 549 2.44 -14.04 46.48
CA ASP A 549 2.65 -14.43 47.88
C ASP A 549 1.95 -15.79 48.14
N PRO A 550 2.60 -16.83 48.71
CA PRO A 550 3.99 -16.90 49.17
C PRO A 550 4.96 -17.62 48.20
N THR A 551 4.53 -17.98 46.99
CA THR A 551 5.31 -18.84 46.08
C THR A 551 6.39 -18.11 45.28
N GLY A 552 6.39 -16.77 45.25
CA GLY A 552 7.27 -15.95 44.41
C GLY A 552 7.00 -16.07 42.91
N ALA A 553 5.95 -16.80 42.50
CA ALA A 553 5.64 -17.05 41.10
C ALA A 553 5.17 -15.76 40.41
N LYS A 554 5.70 -15.45 39.22
CA LYS A 554 5.31 -14.24 38.49
C LYS A 554 3.96 -14.44 37.82
N LEU A 555 3.02 -13.55 38.13
CA LEU A 555 1.69 -13.52 37.55
C LEU A 555 1.53 -12.30 36.65
N MET A 556 1.15 -12.53 35.41
CA MET A 556 0.62 -11.51 34.50
C MET A 556 -0.87 -11.34 34.82
N LYS A 557 -1.22 -10.18 35.39
CA LYS A 557 -2.61 -9.80 35.63
C LYS A 557 -3.06 -8.79 34.59
N GLY A 558 -4.28 -8.96 34.10
CA GLY A 558 -4.98 -7.91 33.40
C GLY A 558 -5.33 -6.81 34.39
N LYS A 559 -5.00 -5.56 34.05
CA LYS A 559 -5.61 -4.40 34.69
C LYS A 559 -7.13 -4.54 34.51
N LYS A 560 -7.86 -4.43 35.62
CA LYS A 560 -9.20 -5.02 35.71
C LYS A 560 -10.17 -4.33 34.74
N TRP A 561 -10.47 -5.01 33.64
CA TRP A 561 -11.42 -4.56 32.62
C TRP A 561 -12.83 -4.66 33.17
N ASN A 562 -13.55 -3.54 33.11
CA ASN A 562 -14.81 -3.35 33.82
C ASN A 562 -15.99 -3.45 32.86
N TYR A 563 -17.06 -4.15 33.23
CA TYR A 563 -18.08 -4.61 32.27
C TYR A 563 -19.43 -4.96 32.95
N THR A 564 -20.55 -4.52 32.35
CA THR A 564 -21.90 -4.86 32.86
C THR A 564 -22.97 -5.17 31.80
N ASN A 565 -22.77 -4.86 30.51
CA ASN A 565 -23.82 -4.94 29.48
C ASN A 565 -23.49 -5.86 28.30
N MET A 566 -23.82 -7.16 28.40
CA MET A 566 -23.68 -8.13 27.28
C MET A 566 -24.82 -9.15 27.11
N SER A 567 -25.73 -9.32 28.09
CA SER A 567 -26.74 -10.40 28.07
C SER A 567 -27.83 -10.24 26.99
N MET A 568 -28.30 -9.02 26.71
CA MET A 568 -29.33 -8.74 25.70
C MET A 568 -28.88 -8.99 24.24
N LEU A 569 -27.58 -9.09 23.98
CA LEU A 569 -27.03 -9.19 22.62
C LEU A 569 -27.08 -10.61 22.00
N SER A 570 -27.87 -11.54 22.55
CA SER A 570 -27.85 -12.96 22.14
C SER A 570 -28.91 -13.32 21.09
N SER A 571 -30.12 -12.77 21.18
CA SER A 571 -31.28 -13.17 20.35
C SER A 571 -31.34 -12.46 18.99
N LEU A 572 -31.23 -11.12 18.98
CA LEU A 572 -31.31 -10.30 17.75
C LEU A 572 -30.18 -10.59 16.73
N LYS A 573 -29.11 -11.28 17.14
CA LYS A 573 -27.95 -11.52 16.29
C LYS A 573 -28.25 -12.40 15.07
N LYS A 574 -29.07 -13.45 15.19
CA LYS A 574 -29.10 -14.52 14.17
C LYS A 574 -29.55 -14.08 12.77
N GLN A 575 -30.62 -13.29 12.66
CA GLN A 575 -31.11 -12.85 11.34
C GLN A 575 -30.17 -11.79 10.74
N ASN A 576 -29.89 -10.72 11.51
CA ASN A 576 -29.00 -9.64 11.06
C ASN A 576 -27.58 -10.13 10.73
N GLN A 577 -27.08 -11.20 11.37
CA GLN A 577 -25.81 -11.82 11.00
C GLN A 577 -25.83 -12.47 9.62
N ILE A 578 -26.95 -13.02 9.15
CA ILE A 578 -27.04 -13.62 7.81
C ILE A 578 -26.94 -12.52 6.76
N ASP A 579 -27.72 -11.45 6.87
CA ASP A 579 -27.68 -10.35 5.88
C ASP A 579 -26.33 -9.61 5.90
N VAL A 580 -25.76 -9.35 7.09
CA VAL A 580 -24.40 -8.77 7.22
C VAL A 580 -23.33 -9.68 6.63
N LEU A 581 -23.45 -11.01 6.79
CA LEU A 581 -22.53 -11.95 6.13
C LEU A 581 -22.71 -11.95 4.61
N ILE A 582 -23.95 -11.92 4.10
CA ILE A 582 -24.22 -11.84 2.66
C ILE A 582 -23.60 -10.56 2.07
N ASP A 583 -23.82 -9.40 2.69
CA ASP A 583 -23.25 -8.14 2.20
C ASP A 583 -21.72 -8.10 2.35
N GLN A 584 -21.14 -8.61 3.44
CA GLN A 584 -19.68 -8.79 3.54
C GLN A 584 -19.14 -9.63 2.39
N ARG A 585 -19.80 -10.75 2.04
CA ARG A 585 -19.38 -11.63 0.95
C ARG A 585 -19.47 -10.96 -0.41
N LEU A 586 -20.50 -10.16 -0.65
CA LEU A 586 -20.64 -9.38 -1.88
C LEU A 586 -19.57 -8.28 -1.99
N VAL A 587 -19.18 -7.65 -0.87
CA VAL A 587 -18.05 -6.70 -0.83
C VAL A 587 -16.70 -7.40 -1.04
N GLU A 588 -16.48 -8.57 -0.42
CA GLU A 588 -15.30 -9.42 -0.66
C GLU A 588 -15.21 -9.81 -2.16
N LEU A 589 -16.34 -10.14 -2.80
CA LEU A 589 -16.43 -10.41 -4.26
C LEU A 589 -16.16 -9.18 -5.13
N GLU A 590 -16.72 -8.02 -4.81
CA GLU A 590 -16.45 -6.79 -5.55
C GLU A 590 -14.95 -6.45 -5.47
N GLU A 591 -14.34 -6.59 -4.29
CA GLU A 591 -12.92 -6.35 -4.11
C GLU A 591 -12.05 -7.37 -4.86
N LEU A 592 -12.50 -8.62 -5.00
CA LEU A 592 -11.85 -9.59 -5.88
C LEU A 592 -11.90 -9.12 -7.34
N LEU A 593 -13.09 -8.75 -7.84
CA LEU A 593 -13.27 -8.24 -9.21
C LEU A 593 -12.43 -6.97 -9.47
N GLY A 594 -12.28 -6.10 -8.46
CA GLY A 594 -11.40 -4.94 -8.50
C GLY A 594 -9.91 -5.24 -8.70
N THR A 595 -9.44 -6.48 -8.45
CA THR A 595 -8.06 -6.90 -8.77
C THR A 595 -7.85 -7.20 -10.26
N TYR A 596 -8.93 -7.44 -11.01
CA TYR A 596 -8.86 -7.73 -12.45
C TYR A 596 -8.85 -6.40 -13.21
N TYR A 597 -7.65 -6.00 -13.64
CA TYR A 597 -7.41 -4.69 -14.25
C TYR A 597 -8.32 -4.45 -15.45
N ASP A 598 -8.37 -5.40 -16.39
CA ASP A 598 -9.13 -5.30 -17.64
C ASP A 598 -10.55 -5.93 -17.52
N GLY A 599 -11.04 -6.13 -16.28
CA GLY A 599 -12.30 -6.82 -15.98
C GLY A 599 -12.15 -8.34 -15.92
N PHE A 600 -13.22 -9.03 -15.53
CA PHE A 600 -13.29 -10.48 -15.41
C PHE A 600 -14.20 -11.05 -16.52
N PRO A 601 -13.69 -11.81 -17.51
CA PRO A 601 -14.51 -12.29 -18.63
C PRO A 601 -15.70 -13.15 -18.19
N MET A 602 -16.88 -12.92 -18.75
CA MET A 602 -18.10 -13.70 -18.48
C MET A 602 -17.92 -15.19 -18.81
N SER A 603 -17.17 -15.48 -19.88
CA SER A 603 -16.76 -16.84 -20.29
C SER A 603 -15.92 -17.58 -19.24
N CYS A 604 -15.34 -16.87 -18.28
CA CYS A 604 -14.46 -17.40 -17.24
C CYS A 604 -15.12 -17.45 -15.85
N LEU A 605 -16.42 -17.15 -15.69
CA LEU A 605 -17.07 -17.02 -14.37
C LEU A 605 -16.92 -18.23 -13.45
N SER A 606 -16.79 -19.44 -13.99
CA SER A 606 -16.46 -20.66 -13.22
C SER A 606 -15.18 -20.52 -12.37
N ASN A 607 -14.20 -19.73 -12.83
CA ASN A 607 -12.96 -19.47 -12.11
C ASN A 607 -13.11 -18.47 -10.95
N LEU A 608 -14.24 -17.74 -10.85
CA LEU A 608 -14.43 -16.71 -9.81
C LEU A 608 -14.43 -17.32 -8.40
N SER A 609 -15.07 -18.48 -8.22
CA SER A 609 -15.06 -19.22 -6.94
C SER A 609 -13.65 -19.68 -6.55
N SER A 610 -12.82 -20.06 -7.53
CA SER A 610 -11.40 -20.37 -7.29
C SER A 610 -10.66 -19.12 -6.84
N GLY A 611 -10.70 -18.05 -7.64
CA GLY A 611 -10.06 -16.75 -7.36
C GLY A 611 -10.40 -16.21 -5.97
N TYR A 612 -11.68 -16.28 -5.61
CA TYR A 612 -12.21 -15.93 -4.30
C TYR A 612 -11.57 -16.75 -3.16
N MET A 613 -11.50 -18.08 -3.32
CA MET A 613 -10.86 -18.97 -2.35
C MET A 613 -9.36 -18.70 -2.23
N GLN A 614 -8.66 -18.36 -3.32
CA GLN A 614 -7.23 -17.99 -3.27
C GLN A 614 -6.99 -16.71 -2.47
N LYS A 615 -7.90 -15.73 -2.61
CA LYS A 615 -7.76 -14.39 -2.02
C LYS A 615 -8.16 -14.36 -0.54
N PHE A 616 -9.28 -14.99 -0.18
CA PHE A 616 -9.85 -14.89 1.18
C PHE A 616 -9.69 -16.17 2.02
N ASN A 617 -9.09 -17.23 1.48
CA ASN A 617 -8.89 -18.53 2.13
C ASN A 617 -10.20 -19.16 2.69
N LYS A 618 -11.31 -18.95 1.97
CA LYS A 618 -12.68 -19.36 2.34
C LYS A 618 -13.42 -19.78 1.06
N SER A 619 -14.31 -20.78 1.14
CA SER A 619 -15.14 -21.19 0.00
C SER A 619 -16.17 -20.12 -0.38
N LEU A 620 -16.56 -20.07 -1.66
CA LEU A 620 -17.68 -19.24 -2.15
C LEU A 620 -18.98 -20.07 -2.17
N GLU A 621 -19.63 -20.17 -1.02
CA GLU A 621 -20.86 -20.95 -0.87
C GLU A 621 -22.08 -20.21 -1.42
N LEU A 622 -22.36 -20.36 -2.72
CA LEU A 622 -23.47 -19.71 -3.43
C LEU A 622 -24.83 -19.84 -2.70
N LYS A 623 -25.11 -21.01 -2.12
CA LYS A 623 -26.33 -21.25 -1.31
C LYS A 623 -26.43 -20.32 -0.10
N SER A 624 -25.32 -19.98 0.55
CA SER A 624 -25.30 -19.03 1.69
C SER A 624 -25.61 -17.58 1.25
N LEU A 625 -25.43 -17.27 -0.03
CA LEU A 625 -25.77 -15.97 -0.63
C LEU A 625 -27.19 -15.94 -1.21
N GLY A 626 -27.95 -17.05 -1.08
CA GLY A 626 -29.28 -17.20 -1.66
C GLY A 626 -29.27 -17.04 -3.17
N VAL A 627 -28.36 -17.76 -3.86
CA VAL A 627 -28.30 -17.90 -5.33
C VAL A 627 -27.89 -19.32 -5.72
N THR A 628 -28.32 -19.77 -6.90
CA THR A 628 -28.05 -21.12 -7.43
C THR A 628 -26.76 -21.20 -8.25
N GLY A 629 -26.34 -20.12 -8.90
CA GLY A 629 -25.19 -20.10 -9.81
C GLY A 629 -24.39 -18.79 -9.81
N ILE A 630 -23.18 -18.81 -10.38
CA ILE A 630 -22.30 -17.63 -10.43
C ILE A 630 -22.87 -16.53 -11.37
N LYS A 631 -23.62 -16.90 -12.42
CA LYS A 631 -24.30 -15.92 -13.27
C LYS A 631 -25.37 -15.14 -12.49
N GLU A 632 -26.21 -15.86 -11.74
CA GLU A 632 -27.22 -15.29 -10.85
C GLU A 632 -26.59 -14.43 -9.73
N LEU A 633 -25.41 -14.83 -9.21
CA LEU A 633 -24.62 -14.02 -8.28
C LEU A 633 -24.19 -12.68 -8.91
N VAL A 634 -23.69 -12.69 -10.15
CA VAL A 634 -23.30 -11.49 -10.89
C VAL A 634 -24.52 -10.62 -11.20
N GLU A 635 -25.65 -11.21 -11.60
CA GLU A 635 -26.92 -10.51 -11.80
C GLU A 635 -27.43 -9.87 -10.49
N LYS A 636 -27.31 -10.56 -9.36
CA LYS A 636 -27.63 -10.02 -8.02
C LYS A 636 -26.70 -8.89 -7.59
N MET A 637 -25.41 -8.95 -7.94
CA MET A 637 -24.46 -7.85 -7.73
C MET A 637 -24.74 -6.66 -8.66
N LEU A 638 -25.17 -6.91 -9.90
CA LEU A 638 -25.55 -5.89 -10.88
C LEU A 638 -26.81 -5.14 -10.42
N CYS A 639 -27.82 -5.87 -9.94
CA CYS A 639 -29.03 -5.27 -9.31
C CYS A 639 -28.72 -4.46 -8.04
N LYS A 640 -27.62 -4.76 -7.34
CA LYS A 640 -27.10 -3.94 -6.22
C LYS A 640 -26.15 -2.82 -6.66
N GLY A 641 -25.89 -2.65 -7.96
CA GLY A 641 -24.97 -1.65 -8.49
C GLY A 641 -23.49 -1.86 -8.13
N MET A 642 -23.12 -3.05 -7.64
CA MET A 642 -21.75 -3.38 -7.21
C MET A 642 -20.83 -3.79 -8.37
N VAL A 643 -21.41 -4.17 -9.51
CA VAL A 643 -20.69 -4.51 -10.73
C VAL A 643 -21.32 -3.85 -11.95
N VAL A 644 -20.53 -3.69 -12.99
CA VAL A 644 -20.99 -3.33 -14.34
C VAL A 644 -20.61 -4.43 -15.32
N LEU A 645 -21.46 -4.64 -16.33
CA LEU A 645 -21.18 -5.52 -17.48
C LEU A 645 -20.73 -4.66 -18.66
N VAL A 646 -19.60 -5.00 -19.25
CA VAL A 646 -18.93 -4.20 -20.29
C VAL A 646 -18.56 -5.09 -21.47
N LYS A 647 -18.97 -4.71 -22.68
CA LYS A 647 -18.78 -5.53 -23.89
C LYS A 647 -17.48 -5.17 -24.60
N GLY A 648 -16.41 -5.91 -24.33
CA GLY A 648 -15.14 -5.80 -25.03
C GLY A 648 -15.10 -6.60 -26.34
N SER A 649 -14.02 -6.46 -27.09
CA SER A 649 -13.74 -7.23 -28.31
C SER A 649 -13.63 -8.74 -28.07
N GLU A 650 -13.21 -9.15 -26.86
CA GLU A 650 -13.13 -10.56 -26.42
C GLU A 650 -14.44 -11.04 -25.75
N GLY A 651 -15.51 -10.23 -25.78
CA GLY A 651 -16.81 -10.53 -25.18
C GLY A 651 -17.12 -9.71 -23.93
N GLU A 652 -18.18 -10.12 -23.21
CA GLU A 652 -18.65 -9.42 -22.01
C GLU A 652 -17.74 -9.68 -20.81
N HIS A 653 -17.50 -8.63 -20.03
CA HIS A 653 -16.65 -8.61 -18.84
C HIS A 653 -17.42 -8.04 -17.64
N VAL A 654 -17.25 -8.65 -16.47
CA VAL A 654 -17.72 -8.13 -15.18
C VAL A 654 -16.63 -7.27 -14.57
N MET A 655 -16.96 -6.06 -14.13
CA MET A 655 -16.05 -5.16 -13.42
C MET A 655 -16.69 -4.68 -12.12
N SER A 656 -15.90 -4.45 -11.06
CA SER A 656 -16.37 -3.70 -9.89
C SER A 656 -16.82 -2.30 -10.33
N ALA A 657 -18.04 -1.91 -9.95
CA ALA A 657 -18.58 -0.60 -10.28
C ALA A 657 -17.76 0.51 -9.62
N ARG A 658 -17.40 0.34 -8.34
CA ARG A 658 -16.50 1.24 -7.59
C ARG A 658 -15.14 1.41 -8.28
N MET A 659 -14.57 0.32 -8.80
CA MET A 659 -13.27 0.36 -9.49
C MET A 659 -13.37 1.07 -10.85
N VAL A 660 -14.49 0.90 -11.57
CA VAL A 660 -14.79 1.63 -12.80
C VAL A 660 -14.98 3.13 -12.53
N GLU A 661 -15.80 3.49 -11.54
CA GLU A 661 -16.03 4.88 -11.13
C GLU A 661 -14.73 5.61 -10.79
N ILE A 662 -13.85 4.98 -10.00
CA ILE A 662 -12.53 5.54 -9.63
C ILE A 662 -11.71 5.83 -10.90
N ARG A 663 -11.68 4.92 -11.87
CA ARG A 663 -10.88 5.10 -13.09
C ARG A 663 -11.45 6.20 -13.99
N GLN A 664 -12.77 6.27 -14.11
CA GLN A 664 -13.46 7.31 -14.85
C GLN A 664 -13.23 8.70 -14.22
N ASN A 665 -13.48 8.85 -12.92
CA ASN A 665 -13.39 10.13 -12.22
C ASN A 665 -11.96 10.61 -11.95
N VAL A 666 -11.03 9.73 -11.57
CA VAL A 666 -9.66 10.12 -11.16
C VAL A 666 -8.70 10.20 -12.36
N PHE A 667 -8.75 9.23 -13.28
CA PHE A 667 -7.78 9.15 -14.38
C PHE A 667 -8.36 9.68 -15.70
N LEU A 668 -9.47 9.13 -16.18
CA LEU A 668 -10.00 9.48 -17.50
C LEU A 668 -10.41 10.95 -17.56
N LYS A 669 -11.27 11.39 -16.65
CA LYS A 669 -11.82 12.76 -16.61
C LYS A 669 -10.72 13.82 -16.57
N HIS A 670 -9.71 13.63 -15.71
CA HIS A 670 -8.55 14.52 -15.62
C HIS A 670 -7.75 14.57 -16.92
N ASN A 671 -7.52 13.41 -17.55
CA ASN A 671 -6.79 13.32 -18.81
C ASN A 671 -7.57 13.97 -19.96
N VAL A 672 -8.88 13.73 -20.07
CA VAL A 672 -9.76 14.36 -21.08
C VAL A 672 -9.83 15.88 -20.90
N GLN A 673 -9.94 16.39 -19.65
CA GLN A 673 -9.85 17.83 -19.38
C GLN A 673 -8.50 18.44 -19.74
N ARG A 674 -7.39 17.69 -19.63
CA ARG A 674 -6.06 18.17 -20.04
C ARG A 674 -5.90 18.15 -21.56
N LEU A 675 -6.43 17.12 -22.23
CA LEU A 675 -6.44 17.01 -23.69
C LEU A 675 -7.26 18.15 -24.32
N LEU A 676 -8.52 18.34 -23.88
CA LEU A 676 -9.36 19.45 -24.35
C LEU A 676 -8.67 20.81 -24.14
N ARG A 677 -8.06 21.06 -22.97
CA ARG A 677 -7.30 22.31 -22.72
C ARG A 677 -6.09 22.51 -23.63
N ARG A 678 -5.43 21.45 -24.11
CA ARG A 678 -4.32 21.54 -25.07
C ARG A 678 -4.80 21.84 -26.49
N HIS A 679 -5.99 21.36 -26.85
CA HIS A 679 -6.60 21.52 -28.16
C HIS A 679 -7.69 22.62 -28.17
N SER A 680 -7.43 23.76 -27.50
CA SER A 680 -8.30 24.95 -27.51
C SER A 680 -9.77 24.73 -27.10
N GLY A 681 -10.07 23.62 -26.42
CA GLY A 681 -11.42 23.23 -26.01
C GLY A 681 -12.22 22.44 -27.04
N GLU A 682 -11.67 22.10 -28.21
CA GLU A 682 -12.38 21.41 -29.31
C GLU A 682 -11.50 20.36 -30.02
N ILE A 683 -12.01 19.14 -30.14
CA ILE A 683 -11.31 18.01 -30.77
C ILE A 683 -12.26 17.31 -31.74
N LYS A 684 -11.81 17.02 -32.97
CA LYS A 684 -12.55 16.16 -33.90
C LYS A 684 -12.78 14.77 -33.29
N PHE A 685 -14.01 14.27 -33.33
CA PHE A 685 -14.39 12.98 -32.73
C PHE A 685 -13.51 11.83 -33.27
N GLU A 686 -13.29 11.81 -34.59
CA GLU A 686 -12.41 10.84 -35.28
C GLU A 686 -10.94 10.86 -34.80
N SER A 687 -10.41 12.03 -34.39
CA SER A 687 -9.01 12.20 -33.99
C SER A 687 -8.77 12.07 -32.48
N PHE A 688 -9.83 11.90 -31.68
CA PHE A 688 -9.73 11.97 -30.22
C PHE A 688 -8.83 10.88 -29.63
N LYS A 689 -8.92 9.65 -30.16
CA LYS A 689 -8.08 8.53 -29.70
C LYS A 689 -6.60 8.84 -29.96
N ASP A 690 -6.25 9.18 -31.20
CA ASP A 690 -4.87 9.40 -31.62
C ASP A 690 -4.21 10.52 -30.81
N LEU A 691 -4.93 11.63 -30.60
CA LEU A 691 -4.45 12.76 -29.78
C LEU A 691 -4.29 12.40 -28.30
N TYR A 692 -5.17 11.57 -27.75
CA TYR A 692 -5.02 11.04 -26.38
C TYR A 692 -3.73 10.21 -26.28
N GLU A 693 -3.50 9.29 -27.21
CA GLU A 693 -2.33 8.40 -27.21
C GLU A 693 -1.04 9.19 -27.50
N GLU A 694 -1.09 10.20 -28.35
CA GLU A 694 0.03 11.11 -28.59
C GLU A 694 0.36 11.94 -27.34
N GLN A 695 -0.63 12.50 -26.63
CA GLN A 695 -0.39 13.34 -25.46
C GLN A 695 0.11 12.54 -24.25
N PHE A 696 -0.46 11.35 -24.00
CA PHE A 696 -0.19 10.58 -22.77
C PHE A 696 0.78 9.41 -22.96
N LYS A 697 1.13 9.04 -24.21
CA LYS A 697 1.96 7.88 -24.57
C LYS A 697 1.43 6.55 -24.01
N VAL A 698 0.10 6.45 -23.88
CA VAL A 698 -0.64 5.27 -23.36
C VAL A 698 -1.91 5.06 -24.19
N GLU A 699 -2.15 3.82 -24.60
CA GLU A 699 -3.31 3.40 -25.40
C GLU A 699 -4.65 3.68 -24.68
N LEU A 700 -5.64 4.25 -25.38
CA LEU A 700 -6.97 4.56 -24.83
C LEU A 700 -7.85 3.29 -24.81
N LYS A 701 -7.71 2.48 -23.76
CA LYS A 701 -8.49 1.25 -23.57
C LYS A 701 -9.84 1.52 -22.92
N TYR A 702 -10.89 1.67 -23.73
CA TYR A 702 -12.28 1.86 -23.27
C TYR A 702 -12.69 0.85 -22.19
N LEU A 703 -12.42 -0.45 -22.42
CA LEU A 703 -12.71 -1.52 -21.46
C LEU A 703 -12.06 -1.31 -20.08
N TRP A 704 -10.88 -0.69 -20.00
CA TRP A 704 -10.26 -0.41 -18.69
C TRP A 704 -11.07 0.58 -17.85
N TYR A 705 -11.76 1.51 -18.51
CA TYR A 705 -12.65 2.49 -17.88
C TYR A 705 -14.11 2.01 -17.78
N GLY A 706 -14.38 0.75 -18.09
CA GLY A 706 -15.74 0.19 -18.13
C GLY A 706 -16.61 0.79 -19.23
N LEU A 707 -16.01 1.13 -20.38
CA LEU A 707 -16.67 1.71 -21.55
C LEU A 707 -16.55 0.76 -22.75
N THR A 708 -17.50 0.79 -23.69
CA THR A 708 -17.36 0.09 -24.99
C THR A 708 -16.52 0.89 -25.98
N ASP A 709 -16.75 2.19 -26.07
CA ASP A 709 -16.32 3.04 -27.18
C ASP A 709 -16.28 4.55 -26.80
N LEU A 710 -16.09 5.40 -27.81
CA LEU A 710 -15.99 6.85 -27.65
C LEU A 710 -17.34 7.55 -27.43
N ASP A 711 -18.46 7.03 -27.97
CA ASP A 711 -19.79 7.57 -27.66
C ASP A 711 -20.14 7.26 -26.19
N ASP A 712 -19.77 6.09 -25.66
CA ASP A 712 -19.89 5.75 -24.24
C ASP A 712 -19.01 6.63 -23.33
N LEU A 713 -17.76 6.92 -23.73
CA LEU A 713 -16.90 7.91 -23.07
C LEU A 713 -17.60 9.28 -22.99
N CYS A 714 -18.24 9.70 -24.08
CA CYS A 714 -18.96 10.97 -24.14
C CYS A 714 -20.22 10.99 -23.25
N LYS A 715 -20.97 9.88 -23.16
CA LYS A 715 -22.13 9.74 -22.25
C LYS A 715 -21.73 9.85 -20.78
N VAL A 716 -20.61 9.21 -20.39
CA VAL A 716 -20.10 9.21 -19.01
C VAL A 716 -19.51 10.55 -18.61
N LEU A 717 -18.80 11.24 -19.52
CA LEU A 717 -18.12 12.51 -19.25
C LEU A 717 -18.93 13.75 -19.67
N LYS A 718 -20.26 13.61 -19.85
CA LYS A 718 -21.19 14.66 -20.27
C LYS A 718 -21.23 15.92 -19.39
N ASP A 719 -20.58 15.90 -18.23
CA ASP A 719 -20.45 17.05 -17.33
C ASP A 719 -19.23 17.94 -17.64
N ILE A 720 -18.25 17.41 -18.39
CA ILE A 720 -17.06 18.15 -18.86
C ILE A 720 -17.01 18.31 -20.38
N LEU A 721 -17.71 17.46 -21.15
CA LEU A 721 -17.71 17.51 -22.61
C LEU A 721 -19.13 17.46 -23.22
N VAL A 722 -19.26 18.03 -24.41
CA VAL A 722 -20.44 17.95 -25.27
C VAL A 722 -20.00 17.53 -26.68
N VAL A 723 -20.82 16.74 -27.37
CA VAL A 723 -20.60 16.40 -28.78
C VAL A 723 -21.52 17.27 -29.62
N GLU A 724 -20.94 18.07 -30.50
CA GLU A 724 -21.66 18.91 -31.47
C GLU A 724 -21.33 18.45 -32.90
N GLU A 725 -22.19 18.74 -33.88
CA GLU A 725 -21.83 18.65 -35.30
C GLU A 725 -21.40 20.04 -35.79
N ALA A 726 -20.18 20.13 -36.33
CA ALA A 726 -19.64 21.38 -36.84
C ALA A 726 -20.37 21.78 -38.14
N ASN A 727 -21.18 22.83 -38.09
CA ASN A 727 -21.87 23.38 -39.25
C ASN A 727 -20.89 24.31 -40.01
N PRO A 728 -20.67 24.20 -41.34
CA PRO A 728 -21.41 23.38 -42.32
C PRO A 728 -20.85 21.98 -42.62
N SER A 729 -19.72 21.58 -42.03
CA SER A 729 -18.99 20.35 -42.42
C SER A 729 -19.63 19.03 -41.96
N ARG A 730 -20.59 19.07 -41.03
CA ARG A 730 -21.23 17.89 -40.38
C ARG A 730 -20.27 16.95 -39.67
N VAL A 731 -19.06 17.40 -39.36
CA VAL A 731 -18.07 16.62 -38.60
C VAL A 731 -18.43 16.67 -37.12
N LYS A 732 -18.58 15.50 -36.47
CA LYS A 732 -18.70 15.42 -35.01
C LYS A 732 -17.44 15.99 -34.33
N VAL A 733 -17.63 16.90 -33.40
CA VAL A 733 -16.58 17.52 -32.59
C VAL A 733 -16.91 17.40 -31.10
N ILE A 734 -15.93 16.98 -30.31
CA ILE A 734 -15.97 16.89 -28.86
C ILE A 734 -15.47 18.24 -28.33
N LYS A 735 -16.36 19.00 -27.69
CA LYS A 735 -16.06 20.31 -27.10
C LYS A 735 -16.11 20.23 -25.57
N ALA A 736 -15.35 21.08 -24.90
CA ALA A 736 -15.55 21.32 -23.47
C ALA A 736 -16.92 21.97 -23.22
N VAL A 737 -17.66 21.52 -22.19
CA VAL A 737 -18.92 22.16 -21.78
C VAL A 737 -18.63 23.60 -21.39
N LYS A 738 -19.30 24.58 -22.02
CA LYS A 738 -19.04 26.01 -21.80
C LYS A 738 -19.13 26.43 -20.32
N ASN A 739 -19.99 25.78 -19.53
CA ASN A 739 -20.14 26.05 -18.09
C ASN A 739 -19.02 25.45 -17.22
N ALA A 740 -18.16 24.57 -17.76
CA ALA A 740 -16.89 24.20 -17.14
C ALA A 740 -15.78 25.25 -17.41
N THR A 741 -16.04 26.25 -18.27
CA THR A 741 -15.23 27.45 -18.35
C THR A 741 -15.52 28.31 -17.12
N ILE A 742 -14.54 28.39 -16.21
CA ILE A 742 -14.52 29.26 -15.03
C ILE A 742 -14.99 30.68 -15.41
N GLN A 743 -15.74 31.36 -14.52
CA GLN A 743 -16.06 32.79 -14.63
C GLN A 743 -14.81 33.69 -14.42
N GLY A 744 -13.77 33.51 -15.23
CA GLY A 744 -12.66 34.43 -15.34
C GLY A 744 -13.09 35.67 -16.11
N LYS A 745 -13.31 36.79 -15.41
CA LYS A 745 -13.59 38.08 -16.06
C LYS A 745 -12.41 38.49 -16.96
N GLY A 746 -12.64 38.47 -18.27
CA GLY A 746 -11.83 39.18 -19.26
C GLY A 746 -10.53 38.47 -19.71
N ARG A 747 -10.52 38.03 -20.96
CA ARG A 747 -9.32 38.13 -21.83
C ARG A 747 -9.74 38.75 -23.16
N MET A 748 -8.92 39.65 -23.67
CA MET A 748 -9.05 40.21 -25.03
C MET A 748 -8.74 39.16 -26.10
N PRO A 749 -9.22 39.34 -27.35
CA PRO A 749 -8.91 38.44 -28.44
C PRO A 749 -7.45 38.58 -28.90
N CYS A 750 -6.72 37.47 -28.99
CA CYS A 750 -5.39 37.45 -29.59
C CYS A 750 -5.49 37.45 -31.12
N ALA A 751 -5.12 38.57 -31.76
CA ALA A 751 -4.86 38.60 -33.20
C ALA A 751 -3.43 38.08 -33.51
N PRO A 752 -3.22 37.32 -34.59
CA PRO A 752 -1.90 36.79 -34.93
C PRO A 752 -1.04 37.84 -35.65
N GLN A 753 -0.06 38.44 -34.97
CA GLN A 753 0.98 39.23 -35.64
C GLN A 753 2.25 38.41 -35.90
N LEU A 754 2.58 38.29 -37.19
CA LEU A 754 3.70 37.51 -37.70
C LEU A 754 4.99 38.36 -37.71
N VAL A 755 5.74 38.40 -36.60
CA VAL A 755 7.01 39.15 -36.53
C VAL A 755 8.20 38.23 -36.78
N ARG A 756 8.84 38.37 -37.95
CA ARG A 756 10.15 37.79 -38.25
C ARG A 756 11.25 38.57 -37.50
N PHE A 757 12.08 37.90 -36.70
CA PHE A 757 13.40 38.41 -36.34
C PHE A 757 14.50 37.53 -36.95
N LYS A 758 15.54 38.18 -37.49
CA LYS A 758 16.66 37.51 -38.16
C LYS A 758 17.77 37.17 -37.16
N PHE A 759 18.40 36.01 -37.36
CA PHE A 759 19.78 35.78 -36.92
C PHE A 759 20.74 36.75 -37.64
N ILE A 760 21.75 37.25 -36.93
CA ILE A 760 23.18 37.38 -37.35
C ILE A 760 23.96 38.21 -36.31
N ASN A 761 25.15 37.73 -35.94
CA ASN A 761 26.14 38.34 -35.03
C ASN A 761 25.68 38.52 -33.56
N LEU A 762 26.54 38.36 -32.55
CA LEU A 762 28.00 38.47 -32.54
C LEU A 762 28.68 37.33 -31.77
N ILE A 763 29.75 36.76 -32.32
CA ILE A 763 30.74 35.95 -31.59
C ILE A 763 31.96 36.84 -31.35
N LEU A 764 32.24 37.20 -30.10
CA LEU A 764 33.55 37.63 -29.54
C LEU A 764 33.36 38.09 -28.08
N ILE A 765 34.42 38.01 -27.26
CA ILE A 765 34.43 38.32 -25.81
C ILE A 765 33.53 37.31 -25.03
N VAL A 766 34.03 36.34 -24.27
CA VAL A 766 35.10 36.40 -23.24
C VAL A 766 36.07 35.22 -23.38
N VAL A 767 37.35 35.52 -23.69
CA VAL A 767 38.51 34.68 -23.33
C VAL A 767 39.60 35.61 -22.79
N ALA A 768 39.34 36.16 -21.61
CA ALA A 768 40.30 36.93 -20.82
C ALA A 768 39.72 37.12 -19.41
N TYR A 769 40.10 36.24 -18.47
CA TYR A 769 40.39 36.57 -17.07
C TYR A 769 40.84 35.29 -16.35
N HIS A 770 42.12 34.98 -16.52
CA HIS A 770 42.85 34.06 -15.65
C HIS A 770 44.20 34.72 -15.33
N ILE A 771 44.25 35.35 -14.16
CA ILE A 771 45.44 35.58 -13.34
C ILE A 771 45.03 35.10 -11.95
#